data_AF-A0A1V5S613-F1
#
_entry.id   AF-A0A1V5S613-F1
#
_cell.length_a   1.000
_cell.length_b   1.000
_cell.length_c   1.000
_cell.angle_alpha   90.00
_cell.angle_beta   90.00
_cell.angle_gamma   90.00
#
_symmetry.space_group_name_H-M   'P 1'
#
loop_
_entity.id
_entity.type
_entity.pdbx_description
1 polymer ?
#
loop_
_entity_poly.entity_id
_entity_poly.type
_entity_poly.pdbx_seq_one_letter_code
_entity_poly.pdbx_strand_id
1 'polypeptide(L)'
;MDNENNELNRINEELKKAEDLVLPESLSKESIKELLKEQTPLKAVSKKAFYRRLIAFAAVLAIVFTVLIQLKPWKDDNIVINQGGNKNYSGKVEVPNSLESYKQIEKIFVEYHKSTQRRLKFPSYFNFSQATAEKSELVDDDIVGSSQAGQSSYGKTNEQVAGVNEADIVKNDGNYIYMAVNRYDFVAYDSGNEVKGEISGSSSDDIKVAPDIIQGDGASKSTVMPGYGPSRNAVAIIKPSKNGEMKVESIISAQKDDSVLNQNIINMYVKGDLLHAVYDCYNSKDYQTSTLVVTFDISDRQNPFEVRRFYQSGSHISTRLINDFLVLITNYNVAIYEDADRVKDNCIPETGTDYATRTRIPAENICIMDNTSSPSYLVISNINLSLPDKDPVTASILGAGQNIYCTVNKLYITNGEWNRDFTTAISSVLDTIEIAPADGTVDTTIYSFDISKGNVIFKADKTVEGSVLNQFSIDEYNGYLRIATTTGNFANANNFVYILSASSLEQVGVLKNIAPGESIKSVRFAQERGYVVTFLQTDPLFVIDLSKAENPKILGELKITGFSSYLHPITPTLLAGIGVDGTNEGQTDDLKVSLFDVSNPSDPREVDKAVFGNNTQYVYSAAYYDHKAICYDEESKILCFPIEITEYLSYNNNYSYSSTSFQGVIGLRIDSENKKLGEAAKYLINRNGQSSITRATYIGDLIFACSDSCIYSFNKTSQKLLFNIDFSNYDFPKEYTPRPNKPAFATQEDSSQISTTAESSSELETLYDTTEHSAVTSEPDEGTAVTMSETAAYTTGGESSEQSQTPAA
;
A
#
# COMPACT_ATOMS: atom_id res chain seq x y z
N MET A 1 41.40 54.10 -29.65
CA MET A 1 41.15 54.29 -31.09
C MET A 1 41.41 52.99 -31.85
N ASP A 2 42.65 52.47 -31.92
CA ASP A 2 42.93 51.31 -32.77
C ASP A 2 42.31 49.96 -32.34
N ASN A 3 41.91 49.81 -31.07
CA ASN A 3 41.12 48.64 -30.63
C ASN A 3 39.60 48.85 -30.75
N GLU A 4 39.09 50.06 -30.49
CA GLU A 4 37.65 50.39 -30.58
C GLU A 4 37.14 50.28 -32.02
N ASN A 5 37.97 50.64 -33.01
CA ASN A 5 37.63 50.54 -34.43
C ASN A 5 37.38 49.09 -34.90
N ASN A 6 37.99 48.08 -34.26
CA ASN A 6 37.81 46.68 -34.62
C ASN A 6 36.49 46.10 -34.09
N GLU A 7 36.03 46.50 -32.90
CA GLU A 7 34.68 46.15 -32.44
C GLU A 7 33.60 46.85 -33.27
N LEU A 8 33.75 48.15 -33.59
CA LEU A 8 32.79 48.87 -34.42
C LEU A 8 32.58 48.19 -35.78
N ASN A 9 33.67 47.77 -36.44
CA ASN A 9 33.57 47.11 -37.74
C ASN A 9 32.84 45.76 -37.67
N ARG A 10 33.08 44.96 -36.63
CA ARG A 10 32.37 43.70 -36.41
C ARG A 10 30.87 43.93 -36.15
N ILE A 11 30.53 44.88 -35.28
CA ILE A 11 29.13 45.22 -34.96
C ILE A 11 28.38 45.70 -36.22
N ASN A 12 29.05 46.44 -37.11
CA ASN A 12 28.47 46.86 -38.39
C ASN A 12 28.24 45.72 -39.40
N GLU A 13 29.00 44.61 -39.34
CA GLU A 13 28.70 43.41 -40.15
C GLU A 13 27.54 42.58 -39.59
N GLU A 14 27.37 42.56 -38.26
CA GLU A 14 26.24 41.90 -37.61
C GLU A 14 24.94 42.72 -37.83
N LEU A 15 24.98 44.06 -37.76
CA LEU A 15 23.84 44.94 -38.05
C LEU A 15 23.32 44.83 -39.50
N LYS A 16 24.21 44.73 -40.50
CA LYS A 16 23.84 44.55 -41.92
C LYS A 16 23.05 43.27 -42.23
N LYS A 17 23.02 42.31 -41.30
CA LYS A 17 22.22 41.07 -41.45
C LYS A 17 20.80 41.20 -40.86
N ALA A 18 20.46 42.36 -40.29
CA ALA A 18 19.16 42.64 -39.70
C ALA A 18 18.28 43.60 -40.53
N GLU A 19 18.76 44.11 -41.67
CA GLU A 19 18.08 45.17 -42.44
C GLU A 19 16.88 44.68 -43.29
N ASP A 20 16.68 43.36 -43.46
CA ASP A 20 15.63 42.77 -44.31
C ASP A 20 14.32 42.38 -43.57
N LEU A 21 14.11 42.81 -42.31
CA LEU A 21 12.89 42.52 -41.53
C LEU A 21 11.96 43.74 -41.40
N VAL A 22 10.91 43.78 -42.25
CA VAL A 22 9.88 44.82 -42.24
C VAL A 22 8.84 44.57 -41.13
N LEU A 23 8.72 45.50 -40.18
CA LEU A 23 7.73 45.48 -39.10
C LEU A 23 6.44 46.26 -39.49
N PRO A 24 5.26 45.87 -38.99
CA PRO A 24 3.99 46.52 -39.31
C PRO A 24 3.81 47.88 -38.60
N GLU A 25 3.05 48.78 -39.24
CA GLU A 25 2.90 50.20 -38.84
C GLU A 25 2.29 50.42 -37.44
N SER A 26 1.58 49.44 -36.88
CA SER A 26 1.00 49.51 -35.52
C SER A 26 2.03 49.68 -34.41
N LEU A 27 3.30 49.38 -34.68
CA LEU A 27 4.43 49.58 -33.76
C LEU A 27 5.27 50.84 -34.09
N SER A 28 4.72 51.79 -34.85
CA SER A 28 5.43 53.02 -35.19
C SER A 28 5.80 53.86 -33.96
N LYS A 29 6.93 54.57 -34.08
CA LYS A 29 7.47 55.46 -33.04
C LYS A 29 6.59 56.68 -32.79
N GLU A 30 5.62 56.94 -33.66
CA GLU A 30 4.69 58.07 -33.62
C GLU A 30 3.43 57.69 -32.84
N SER A 31 2.83 56.53 -33.11
CA SER A 31 1.68 56.00 -32.35
C SER A 31 1.98 55.87 -30.84
N ILE A 32 3.19 55.41 -30.50
CA ILE A 32 3.62 55.25 -29.10
C ILE A 32 3.79 56.62 -28.40
N LYS A 33 4.08 57.71 -29.13
CA LYS A 33 4.19 59.07 -28.55
C LYS A 33 2.86 59.73 -28.22
N GLU A 34 1.76 59.32 -28.84
CA GLU A 34 0.43 59.83 -28.48
C GLU A 34 -0.07 59.17 -27.20
N LEU A 35 0.05 57.84 -27.08
CA LEU A 35 -0.31 57.08 -25.88
C LEU A 35 0.42 57.53 -24.60
N LEU A 36 1.60 58.17 -24.73
CA LEU A 36 2.40 58.66 -23.60
C LEU A 36 2.12 60.11 -23.18
N LYS A 37 1.14 60.81 -23.79
CA LYS A 37 0.82 62.21 -23.45
C LYS A 37 -0.23 62.39 -22.35
N GLU A 38 -1.04 61.38 -22.04
CA GLU A 38 -2.18 61.50 -21.13
C GLU A 38 -2.01 60.74 -19.80
N GLN A 39 -1.11 61.19 -18.90
CA GLN A 39 -1.31 61.10 -17.43
C GLN A 39 -0.55 62.22 -16.69
N THR A 40 -1.13 62.76 -15.61
CA THR A 40 -0.57 63.86 -14.80
C THR A 40 -0.16 63.40 -13.38
N PRO A 41 0.75 64.11 -12.68
CA PRO A 41 1.60 63.48 -11.65
C PRO A 41 1.11 63.61 -10.19
N LEU A 42 1.61 62.71 -9.33
CA LEU A 42 1.48 62.76 -7.86
C LEU A 42 2.75 63.29 -7.17
N LYS A 43 2.59 63.77 -5.92
CA LYS A 43 3.58 64.61 -5.20
C LYS A 43 4.59 63.84 -4.34
N ALA A 44 5.74 64.46 -4.10
CA ALA A 44 6.84 63.93 -3.28
C ALA A 44 6.52 63.84 -1.77
N VAL A 45 7.20 62.92 -1.08
CA VAL A 45 7.02 62.61 0.36
C VAL A 45 8.26 62.99 1.18
N SER A 46 8.07 63.44 2.43
CA SER A 46 9.14 64.04 3.25
C SER A 46 10.10 63.05 3.93
N LYS A 47 11.34 63.50 4.18
CA LYS A 47 12.43 62.71 4.78
C LYS A 47 12.19 62.19 6.21
N LYS A 48 11.09 62.56 6.88
CA LYS A 48 10.77 62.07 8.25
C LYS A 48 10.27 60.62 8.30
N ALA A 49 9.84 60.03 7.18
CA ALA A 49 9.38 58.63 7.15
C ALA A 49 10.50 57.59 7.32
N PHE A 50 11.74 57.91 6.89
CA PHE A 50 12.86 56.98 6.85
C PHE A 50 13.34 56.55 8.26
N TYR A 51 13.54 57.51 9.17
CA TYR A 51 14.02 57.23 10.52
C TYR A 51 13.06 56.38 11.37
N ARG A 52 11.74 56.42 11.12
CA ARG A 52 10.78 55.53 11.80
C ARG A 52 10.93 54.06 11.37
N ARG A 53 11.34 53.78 10.14
CA ARG A 53 11.60 52.40 9.68
C ARG A 53 12.90 51.84 10.27
N LEU A 54 13.91 52.69 10.47
CA LEU A 54 15.20 52.30 11.08
C LEU A 54 15.05 51.86 12.55
N ILE A 55 14.20 52.54 13.33
CA ILE A 55 13.92 52.16 14.73
C ILE A 55 13.14 50.84 14.80
N ALA A 56 12.20 50.60 13.87
CA ALA A 56 11.50 49.31 13.79
C ALA A 56 12.45 48.15 13.46
N PHE A 57 13.43 48.36 12.57
CA PHE A 57 14.43 47.34 12.21
C PHE A 57 15.32 46.95 13.40
N ALA A 58 15.71 47.93 14.24
CA ALA A 58 16.46 47.66 15.47
C ALA A 58 15.67 46.82 16.49
N ALA A 59 14.36 47.06 16.61
CA ALA A 59 13.50 46.26 17.48
C ALA A 59 13.34 44.81 16.99
N VAL A 60 13.22 44.59 15.67
CA VAL A 60 13.17 43.24 15.09
C VAL A 60 14.50 42.49 15.30
N LEU A 61 15.64 43.17 15.11
CA LEU A 61 16.96 42.57 15.38
C LEU A 61 17.15 42.18 16.85
N ALA A 62 16.65 42.98 17.80
CA ALA A 62 16.68 42.64 19.22
C ALA A 62 15.86 41.38 19.54
N ILE A 63 14.68 41.23 18.92
CA ILE A 63 13.82 40.03 19.08
C ILE A 63 14.51 38.79 18.51
N VAL A 64 15.10 38.89 17.31
CA VAL A 64 15.87 37.79 16.70
C VAL A 64 17.06 37.39 17.59
N PHE A 65 17.77 38.35 18.21
CA PHE A 65 18.86 38.03 19.12
C PHE A 65 18.40 37.34 20.41
N THR A 66 17.24 37.69 20.97
CA THR A 66 16.67 36.95 22.12
C THR A 66 16.17 35.55 21.76
N VAL A 67 15.69 35.33 20.54
CA VAL A 67 15.33 33.98 20.06
C VAL A 67 16.59 33.12 19.86
N LEU A 68 17.65 33.68 19.27
CA LEU A 68 18.92 32.96 19.06
C LEU A 68 19.63 32.58 20.38
N ILE A 69 19.42 33.32 21.46
CA ILE A 69 19.98 32.99 22.79
C ILE A 69 19.17 31.90 23.52
N GLN A 70 17.95 31.59 23.09
CA GLN A 70 17.18 30.43 23.59
C GLN A 70 17.57 29.11 22.92
N LEU A 71 18.33 29.13 21.81
CA LEU A 71 18.87 27.93 21.17
C LEU A 71 20.13 27.43 21.91
N LYS A 72 19.93 26.91 23.12
CA LYS A 72 20.88 25.96 23.71
C LYS A 72 20.94 24.71 22.81
N PRO A 73 22.13 24.15 22.52
CA PRO A 73 22.20 22.85 21.86
C PRO A 73 21.55 21.80 22.77
N TRP A 74 20.55 21.08 22.27
CA TRP A 74 19.98 19.95 23.00
C TRP A 74 21.03 18.84 23.00
N LYS A 75 21.45 18.44 24.19
CA LYS A 75 22.39 17.35 24.41
C LYS A 75 21.64 16.02 24.28
N ASP A 76 22.27 14.99 23.70
CA ASP A 76 21.63 13.69 23.49
C ASP A 76 21.20 13.03 24.81
N ASP A 77 19.90 13.12 25.11
CA ASP A 77 19.27 12.33 26.16
C ASP A 77 19.10 10.89 25.64
N ASN A 78 20.10 10.05 25.90
CA ASN A 78 20.07 8.62 25.59
C ASN A 78 18.78 7.99 26.16
N ILE A 79 17.88 7.55 25.28
CA ILE A 79 16.61 6.93 25.68
C ILE A 79 16.90 5.53 26.23
N VAL A 80 17.08 5.45 27.56
CA VAL A 80 17.11 4.18 28.29
C VAL A 80 15.72 3.55 28.20
N ILE A 81 15.60 2.45 27.45
CA ILE A 81 14.34 1.73 27.24
C ILE A 81 14.00 0.93 28.50
N ASN A 82 13.48 1.59 29.53
CA ASN A 82 12.86 0.93 30.67
C ASN A 82 11.49 0.38 30.26
N GLN A 83 11.33 -0.94 30.30
CA GLN A 83 10.03 -1.59 30.16
C GLN A 83 9.17 -1.34 31.41
N GLY A 84 7.85 -1.19 31.20
CA GLY A 84 6.86 -1.03 32.26
C GLY A 84 6.38 0.41 32.48
N GLY A 85 5.07 0.63 32.33
CA GLY A 85 4.43 1.91 32.63
C GLY A 85 3.43 2.37 31.57
N ASN A 86 2.16 2.03 31.75
CA ASN A 86 1.04 2.40 30.88
C ASN A 86 0.89 3.94 30.79
N LYS A 87 0.86 4.53 29.58
CA LYS A 87 0.74 5.99 29.36
C LYS A 87 -0.18 6.34 28.19
N ASN A 88 -1.30 6.98 28.51
CA ASN A 88 -2.07 7.93 27.69
C ASN A 88 -2.28 7.62 26.19
N TYR A 89 -2.74 6.40 25.86
CA TYR A 89 -3.37 6.14 24.56
C TYR A 89 -4.87 6.47 24.59
N SER A 90 -5.22 7.64 24.07
CA SER A 90 -6.57 8.11 23.76
C SER A 90 -6.54 8.79 22.39
N GLY A 91 -6.46 7.98 21.33
CA GLY A 91 -6.53 8.48 19.96
C GLY A 91 -7.90 9.14 19.71
N LYS A 92 -7.92 10.16 18.85
CA LYS A 92 -9.10 10.97 18.58
C LYS A 92 -9.65 10.77 17.18
N VAL A 93 -10.95 10.98 17.03
CA VAL A 93 -11.59 11.35 15.76
C VAL A 93 -11.81 12.85 15.75
N GLU A 94 -11.42 13.52 14.67
CA GLU A 94 -11.79 14.90 14.37
C GLU A 94 -12.04 14.99 12.86
N VAL A 95 -13.29 15.30 12.44
CA VAL A 95 -13.69 15.41 11.02
C VAL A 95 -14.50 16.69 10.78
N PRO A 96 -14.43 17.30 9.57
CA PRO A 96 -15.27 18.44 9.23
C PRO A 96 -16.73 18.02 9.05
N ASN A 97 -17.65 18.99 9.08
CA ASN A 97 -19.08 18.80 8.78
C ASN A 97 -19.73 17.61 9.52
N SER A 98 -19.30 17.34 10.76
CA SER A 98 -19.81 16.24 11.58
C SER A 98 -21.27 16.44 11.98
N LEU A 99 -21.98 15.34 12.23
CA LEU A 99 -23.44 15.35 12.32
C LEU A 99 -23.95 15.16 13.75
N GLU A 100 -24.84 16.06 14.18
CA GLU A 100 -25.55 15.92 15.48
C GLU A 100 -26.53 14.72 15.51
N SER A 101 -26.98 14.20 14.36
CA SER A 101 -27.83 13.00 14.31
C SER A 101 -27.92 12.33 12.93
N TYR A 102 -28.19 11.03 12.92
CA TYR A 102 -28.39 10.20 11.73
C TYR A 102 -29.52 10.68 10.79
N LYS A 103 -30.47 11.51 11.26
CA LYS A 103 -31.62 11.99 10.46
C LYS A 103 -31.21 12.73 9.19
N GLN A 104 -30.03 13.36 9.18
CA GLN A 104 -29.51 14.03 8.00
C GLN A 104 -29.08 13.01 6.93
N ILE A 105 -28.40 11.94 7.36
CA ILE A 105 -28.01 10.81 6.51
C ILE A 105 -29.25 10.07 5.97
N GLU A 106 -30.19 9.71 6.85
CA GLU A 106 -31.44 9.02 6.46
C GLU A 106 -32.15 9.76 5.31
N LYS A 107 -32.21 11.11 5.40
CA LYS A 107 -32.79 11.96 4.35
C LYS A 107 -32.00 11.89 3.04
N ILE A 108 -30.67 11.94 3.09
CA ILE A 108 -29.79 11.89 1.91
C ILE A 108 -29.96 10.56 1.17
N PHE A 109 -29.91 9.42 1.88
CA PHE A 109 -30.07 8.10 1.26
C PHE A 109 -31.48 7.84 0.74
N VAL A 110 -32.52 8.38 1.40
CA VAL A 110 -33.89 8.36 0.87
C VAL A 110 -34.01 9.16 -0.44
N GLU A 111 -33.30 10.27 -0.62
CA GLU A 111 -33.28 10.99 -1.90
C GLU A 111 -32.44 10.26 -2.98
N TYR A 112 -31.32 9.62 -2.63
CA TYR A 112 -30.58 8.73 -3.54
C TYR A 112 -31.42 7.54 -4.03
N HIS A 113 -32.21 6.94 -3.14
CA HIS A 113 -33.20 5.92 -3.50
C HIS A 113 -34.26 6.50 -4.45
N LYS A 114 -34.87 7.65 -4.11
CA LYS A 114 -35.89 8.30 -4.96
C LYS A 114 -35.37 8.72 -6.34
N SER A 115 -34.12 9.18 -6.46
CA SER A 115 -33.53 9.52 -7.77
C SER A 115 -33.28 8.25 -8.60
N THR A 116 -32.77 7.19 -7.97
CA THR A 116 -32.54 5.89 -8.61
C THR A 116 -33.84 5.23 -9.06
N GLN A 117 -34.88 5.18 -8.21
CA GLN A 117 -36.20 4.65 -8.55
C GLN A 117 -36.96 5.50 -9.59
N ARG A 118 -36.61 6.78 -9.76
CA ARG A 118 -37.05 7.59 -10.91
C ARG A 118 -36.33 7.16 -12.19
N ARG A 119 -34.99 7.03 -12.15
CA ARG A 119 -34.17 6.62 -13.30
C ARG A 119 -34.54 5.22 -13.82
N LEU A 120 -34.75 4.23 -12.94
CA LEU A 120 -35.12 2.86 -13.31
C LEU A 120 -36.48 2.75 -14.04
N LYS A 121 -37.34 3.79 -13.98
CA LYS A 121 -38.63 3.83 -14.68
C LYS A 121 -38.53 4.38 -16.11
N PHE A 122 -37.35 4.84 -16.54
CA PHE A 122 -37.05 5.20 -17.93
C PHE A 122 -36.14 4.12 -18.53
N PRO A 123 -36.59 3.34 -19.54
CA PRO A 123 -35.83 2.21 -20.06
C PRO A 123 -34.68 2.66 -20.98
N SER A 124 -33.55 3.03 -20.37
CA SER A 124 -32.29 3.32 -21.08
C SER A 124 -31.55 2.02 -21.40
N TYR A 125 -31.54 1.61 -22.67
CA TYR A 125 -30.80 0.45 -23.16
C TYR A 125 -29.27 0.68 -23.11
N PHE A 126 -28.64 0.36 -21.98
CA PHE A 126 -27.18 0.20 -21.89
C PHE A 126 -26.82 -0.99 -21.00
N ASN A 127 -26.20 -2.00 -21.61
CA ASN A 127 -25.56 -3.10 -20.88
C ASN A 127 -24.33 -2.57 -20.16
N PHE A 128 -24.10 -3.00 -18.91
CA PHE A 128 -22.88 -2.69 -18.17
C PHE A 128 -22.07 -3.98 -17.96
N SER A 129 -21.02 -4.17 -18.74
CA SER A 129 -20.09 -5.28 -18.59
C SER A 129 -18.96 -4.90 -17.63
N GLN A 130 -18.82 -5.68 -16.54
CA GLN A 130 -17.66 -5.80 -15.64
C GLN A 130 -16.79 -4.54 -15.45
N ALA A 131 -16.88 -3.94 -14.25
CA ALA A 131 -15.81 -3.09 -13.74
C ALA A 131 -14.74 -3.98 -13.09
N THR A 132 -13.51 -3.94 -13.59
CA THR A 132 -12.36 -4.64 -12.99
C THR A 132 -11.97 -3.96 -11.68
N ALA A 133 -11.84 -4.74 -10.61
CA ALA A 133 -11.39 -4.24 -9.30
C ALA A 133 -9.88 -4.49 -9.13
N GLU A 134 -9.06 -3.59 -9.67
CA GLU A 134 -7.62 -3.57 -9.37
C GLU A 134 -7.35 -2.75 -8.11
N LYS A 135 -6.44 -3.24 -7.26
CA LYS A 135 -6.35 -2.90 -5.83
C LYS A 135 -4.92 -2.53 -5.47
N SER A 136 -4.69 -1.36 -4.89
CA SER A 136 -3.32 -0.82 -4.74
C SER A 136 -3.11 0.03 -3.46
N GLU A 137 -1.93 -0.08 -2.84
CA GLU A 137 -1.53 0.70 -1.65
C GLU A 137 0.02 0.86 -1.47
N LEU A 138 0.53 2.05 -1.10
CA LEU A 138 1.97 2.48 -1.07
C LEU A 138 2.64 2.77 0.29
N VAL A 139 3.98 3.12 0.34
CA VAL A 139 4.70 3.84 1.48
C VAL A 139 6.15 4.62 1.33
N ASP A 140 7.42 4.08 1.22
CA ASP A 140 8.86 4.55 1.60
C ASP A 140 9.79 5.49 0.76
N ASP A 141 10.79 6.13 1.42
CA ASP A 141 12.22 5.68 1.70
C ASP A 141 12.62 6.24 3.13
N ASP A 142 13.59 5.80 3.96
CA ASP A 142 14.95 5.25 3.77
C ASP A 142 15.52 4.53 5.06
N ILE A 143 16.77 4.02 5.04
CA ILE A 143 17.32 2.96 5.94
C ILE A 143 18.34 3.42 7.03
N VAL A 144 18.31 2.79 8.21
CA VAL A 144 19.49 2.60 9.11
C VAL A 144 19.53 1.17 9.68
N GLY A 145 20.62 0.43 9.45
CA GLY A 145 20.78 -0.96 9.88
C GLY A 145 21.43 -1.12 11.27
N SER A 146 20.94 -2.07 12.07
CA SER A 146 21.62 -2.55 13.29
C SER A 146 21.79 -4.07 13.26
N SER A 147 23.04 -4.55 13.32
CA SER A 147 23.35 -5.98 13.22
C SER A 147 23.25 -6.68 14.58
N GLN A 148 22.25 -7.54 14.75
CA GLN A 148 22.32 -8.64 15.73
C GLN A 148 22.73 -9.93 15.02
N ALA A 149 23.85 -10.52 15.41
CA ALA A 149 24.37 -11.73 14.80
C ALA A 149 23.65 -12.98 15.34
N GLY A 150 23.06 -13.80 14.47
CA GLY A 150 22.58 -15.14 14.85
C GLY A 150 21.52 -15.79 13.95
N GLN A 151 20.70 -15.02 13.22
CA GLN A 151 19.66 -15.55 12.34
C GLN A 151 20.04 -15.44 10.85
N SER A 152 19.50 -16.36 10.04
CA SER A 152 19.58 -16.33 8.58
C SER A 152 18.69 -15.22 8.00
N SER A 153 19.14 -14.60 6.89
CA SER A 153 18.34 -13.66 6.11
C SER A 153 17.08 -14.30 5.55
N TYR A 154 16.05 -13.48 5.31
CA TYR A 154 14.76 -13.93 4.78
C TYR A 154 14.06 -12.81 4.02
N GLY A 155 13.22 -13.21 3.05
CA GLY A 155 12.46 -12.29 2.22
C GLY A 155 11.31 -11.65 2.99
N LYS A 156 11.15 -10.33 2.86
CA LYS A 156 9.96 -9.62 3.34
C LYS A 156 8.97 -9.44 2.18
N THR A 157 7.74 -9.04 2.51
CA THR A 157 6.86 -8.43 1.50
C THR A 157 7.59 -7.21 0.92
N ASN A 158 7.37 -6.94 -0.36
CA ASN A 158 7.74 -5.68 -1.01
C ASN A 158 6.85 -4.56 -0.45
N GLU A 159 7.07 -4.24 0.82
CA GLU A 159 6.61 -3.02 1.47
C GLU A 159 7.16 -1.82 0.73
N GLN A 160 6.65 -0.68 1.12
CA GLN A 160 7.47 0.51 1.06
C GLN A 160 7.75 0.94 2.54
N VAL A 161 7.20 2.02 3.14
CA VAL A 161 7.79 2.75 4.31
C VAL A 161 8.31 1.78 5.35
N ALA A 162 9.62 1.82 5.57
CA ALA A 162 10.24 1.69 6.87
C ALA A 162 9.29 2.10 8.03
N GLY A 163 8.70 1.11 8.68
CA GLY A 163 7.80 1.33 9.83
C GLY A 163 6.31 1.50 9.49
N VAL A 164 5.94 1.33 8.21
CA VAL A 164 4.56 1.16 7.73
C VAL A 164 4.46 -0.18 7.00
N ASN A 165 4.28 -1.24 7.78
CA ASN A 165 4.22 -2.60 7.26
C ASN A 165 2.94 -2.83 6.45
N GLU A 166 3.07 -3.59 5.36
CA GLU A 166 2.00 -3.90 4.41
C GLU A 166 1.43 -5.30 4.62
N ALA A 167 0.12 -5.49 4.45
CA ALA A 167 -0.46 -6.82 4.43
C ALA A 167 -0.05 -7.61 3.18
N ASP A 168 -0.04 -8.94 3.32
CA ASP A 168 0.21 -9.88 2.21
C ASP A 168 -0.45 -11.25 2.45
N ILE A 169 -0.61 -12.07 1.41
CA ILE A 169 -1.16 -13.45 1.50
C ILE A 169 -0.12 -14.50 1.91
N VAL A 170 1.18 -14.15 1.86
CA VAL A 170 2.29 -14.95 2.39
C VAL A 170 3.18 -14.06 3.25
N LYS A 171 3.48 -14.50 4.48
CA LYS A 171 4.42 -13.86 5.40
C LYS A 171 5.43 -14.89 5.90
N ASN A 172 6.57 -14.44 6.43
CA ASN A 172 7.53 -15.29 7.13
C ASN A 172 8.35 -14.47 8.14
N ASP A 173 8.85 -15.14 9.19
CA ASP A 173 9.64 -14.55 10.28
C ASP A 173 11.10 -15.04 10.30
N GLY A 174 11.59 -15.56 9.17
CA GLY A 174 12.89 -16.24 9.04
C GLY A 174 12.96 -17.63 9.67
N ASN A 175 11.91 -18.10 10.36
CA ASN A 175 11.86 -19.40 11.04
C ASN A 175 10.60 -20.21 10.66
N TYR A 176 9.52 -19.51 10.33
CA TYR A 176 8.20 -20.00 9.93
C TYR A 176 7.68 -19.23 8.72
N ILE A 177 6.89 -19.90 7.89
CA ILE A 177 6.12 -19.32 6.78
C ILE A 177 4.64 -19.40 7.15
N TYR A 178 3.91 -18.34 6.84
CA TYR A 178 2.49 -18.15 7.14
C TYR A 178 1.78 -17.90 5.82
N MET A 179 0.91 -18.81 5.41
CA MET A 179 0.29 -18.80 4.08
C MET A 179 -1.23 -18.82 4.19
N ALA A 180 -1.90 -17.86 3.55
CA ALA A 180 -3.35 -17.85 3.44
C ALA A 180 -3.77 -18.94 2.46
N VAL A 181 -4.54 -19.92 2.94
CA VAL A 181 -5.10 -20.99 2.14
C VAL A 181 -6.60 -20.79 2.08
N ASN A 182 -7.11 -20.40 0.90
CA ASN A 182 -8.54 -20.21 0.66
C ASN A 182 -9.07 -21.36 -0.20
N ARG A 183 -10.01 -22.14 0.32
CA ARG A 183 -10.54 -23.34 -0.33
C ARG A 183 -12.05 -23.26 -0.48
N TYR A 184 -12.53 -23.18 -1.71
CA TYR A 184 -13.94 -23.39 -2.03
C TYR A 184 -14.22 -24.90 -2.08
N ASP A 185 -14.84 -25.46 -1.03
CA ASP A 185 -15.46 -26.77 -1.14
C ASP A 185 -16.71 -26.63 -2.02
N PHE A 186 -16.86 -27.48 -3.04
CA PHE A 186 -18.12 -27.62 -3.79
C PHE A 186 -19.07 -28.55 -3.03
N VAL A 187 -20.37 -28.29 -3.13
CA VAL A 187 -21.44 -29.11 -2.53
C VAL A 187 -22.48 -29.45 -3.58
N ALA A 188 -22.87 -30.72 -3.65
CA ALA A 188 -23.91 -31.22 -4.53
C ALA A 188 -25.29 -31.05 -3.88
N TYR A 189 -26.26 -30.46 -4.61
CA TYR A 189 -27.65 -30.35 -4.18
C TYR A 189 -28.59 -31.22 -5.03
N ASP A 190 -29.40 -32.05 -4.39
CA ASP A 190 -30.49 -32.82 -5.01
C ASP A 190 -31.83 -32.29 -4.51
N SER A 191 -32.65 -31.78 -5.43
CA SER A 191 -34.04 -31.37 -5.16
C SER A 191 -34.21 -30.38 -3.98
N GLY A 192 -33.17 -29.58 -3.71
CA GLY A 192 -33.11 -28.62 -2.61
C GLY A 192 -32.46 -29.12 -1.31
N ASN A 193 -32.03 -30.39 -1.24
CA ASN A 193 -31.30 -30.96 -0.11
C ASN A 193 -29.81 -31.10 -0.42
N GLU A 194 -28.97 -30.96 0.60
CA GLU A 194 -27.53 -31.24 0.54
C GLU A 194 -27.27 -32.75 0.38
N VAL A 195 -26.54 -33.14 -0.67
CA VAL A 195 -26.10 -34.53 -0.89
C VAL A 195 -24.76 -34.74 -0.22
N LYS A 196 -24.75 -35.49 0.89
CA LYS A 196 -23.53 -35.81 1.62
C LYS A 196 -22.70 -36.86 0.89
N GLY A 197 -21.65 -36.40 0.22
CA GLY A 197 -20.61 -37.23 -0.39
C GLY A 197 -19.28 -36.47 -0.50
N GLU A 198 -18.17 -37.20 -0.52
CA GLU A 198 -16.83 -36.60 -0.67
C GLU A 198 -16.57 -36.22 -2.14
N ILE A 199 -16.62 -34.93 -2.44
CA ILE A 199 -16.23 -34.40 -3.76
C ILE A 199 -14.70 -34.35 -3.81
N SER A 200 -14.13 -35.26 -4.61
CA SER A 200 -12.69 -35.45 -4.79
C SER A 200 -12.25 -34.96 -6.18
N GLY A 201 -12.15 -33.64 -6.34
CA GLY A 201 -11.75 -32.99 -7.58
C GLY A 201 -11.63 -31.47 -7.44
N SER A 202 -10.81 -30.86 -8.30
CA SER A 202 -10.64 -29.40 -8.40
C SER A 202 -11.34 -28.78 -9.62
N SER A 203 -11.98 -29.61 -10.45
CA SER A 203 -12.73 -29.19 -11.65
C SER A 203 -14.20 -29.62 -11.60
N SER A 204 -15.04 -29.04 -12.46
CA SER A 204 -16.43 -29.49 -12.69
C SER A 204 -16.52 -30.92 -13.21
N ASP A 205 -15.46 -31.39 -13.88
CA ASP A 205 -15.46 -32.61 -14.68
C ASP A 205 -15.00 -33.83 -13.84
N ASP A 206 -14.36 -33.57 -12.70
CA ASP A 206 -13.94 -34.57 -11.71
C ASP A 206 -15.05 -34.96 -10.72
N ILE A 207 -16.26 -34.39 -10.80
CA ILE A 207 -17.37 -34.64 -9.87
C ILE A 207 -17.96 -36.05 -10.06
N LYS A 208 -17.25 -37.04 -9.51
CA LYS A 208 -17.67 -38.44 -9.42
C LYS A 208 -18.65 -38.62 -8.26
N VAL A 209 -19.92 -38.28 -8.50
CA VAL A 209 -21.02 -38.67 -7.60
C VAL A 209 -21.01 -40.19 -7.43
N ALA A 210 -21.10 -40.67 -6.18
CA ALA A 210 -21.08 -42.10 -5.89
C ALA A 210 -22.25 -42.83 -6.60
N PRO A 211 -21.99 -43.95 -7.32
CA PRO A 211 -23.04 -44.62 -8.11
C PRO A 211 -24.27 -45.06 -7.31
N ASP A 212 -24.07 -45.38 -6.03
CA ASP A 212 -25.09 -45.95 -5.14
C ASP A 212 -26.25 -45.00 -4.81
N ILE A 213 -26.14 -43.71 -5.17
CA ILE A 213 -27.23 -42.73 -5.01
C ILE A 213 -28.26 -42.85 -6.15
N ILE A 214 -27.90 -43.44 -7.30
CA ILE A 214 -28.80 -43.56 -8.46
C ILE A 214 -29.46 -44.96 -8.53
N GLN A 215 -30.23 -45.30 -7.48
CA GLN A 215 -31.16 -46.43 -7.51
C GLN A 215 -32.57 -46.02 -7.06
N GLY A 216 -33.27 -45.30 -7.94
CA GLY A 216 -34.69 -45.00 -7.85
C GLY A 216 -35.36 -45.23 -9.21
N ASP A 217 -36.32 -46.15 -9.27
CA ASP A 217 -36.94 -46.56 -10.52
C ASP A 217 -38.06 -45.56 -10.93
N GLY A 218 -37.89 -44.93 -12.09
CA GLY A 218 -38.92 -44.08 -12.71
C GLY A 218 -38.82 -42.55 -12.48
N ALA A 219 -38.43 -41.85 -13.55
CA ALA A 219 -38.96 -40.54 -13.93
C ALA A 219 -38.75 -39.29 -13.03
N SER A 220 -37.50 -39.03 -12.63
CA SER A 220 -36.98 -37.64 -12.67
C SER A 220 -35.46 -37.61 -12.83
N LYS A 221 -34.95 -36.78 -13.76
CA LYS A 221 -33.53 -36.39 -13.76
C LYS A 221 -33.35 -35.32 -12.69
N SER A 222 -32.99 -35.70 -11.47
CA SER A 222 -32.55 -34.69 -10.51
C SER A 222 -31.31 -33.99 -11.07
N THR A 223 -31.37 -32.67 -11.09
CA THR A 223 -30.28 -31.84 -11.63
C THR A 223 -29.39 -31.45 -10.48
N VAL A 224 -28.31 -32.23 -10.29
CA VAL A 224 -27.30 -31.92 -9.28
C VAL A 224 -26.65 -30.59 -9.66
N MET A 225 -27.01 -29.54 -8.92
CA MET A 225 -26.40 -28.23 -9.05
C MET A 225 -25.17 -28.17 -8.14
N PRO A 226 -23.98 -27.80 -8.65
CA PRO A 226 -22.85 -27.47 -7.80
C PRO A 226 -23.13 -26.14 -7.12
N GLY A 227 -23.33 -26.17 -5.80
CA GLY A 227 -23.32 -24.98 -4.96
C GLY A 227 -21.95 -24.79 -4.31
N TYR A 228 -21.69 -23.58 -3.84
CA TYR A 228 -20.54 -23.31 -2.98
C TYR A 228 -20.84 -23.81 -1.56
N GLY A 229 -20.02 -24.74 -1.09
CA GLY A 229 -20.00 -25.18 0.30
C GLY A 229 -19.37 -24.15 1.24
N PRO A 230 -19.18 -24.49 2.52
CA PRO A 230 -18.49 -23.63 3.46
C PRO A 230 -17.01 -23.52 3.08
N SER A 231 -16.60 -22.37 2.55
CA SER A 231 -15.19 -22.08 2.23
C SER A 231 -14.29 -22.33 3.44
N ARG A 232 -13.31 -23.23 3.32
CA ARG A 232 -12.36 -23.55 4.39
C ARG A 232 -11.12 -22.66 4.28
N ASN A 233 -11.29 -21.43 4.74
CA ASN A 233 -10.28 -20.39 4.64
C ASN A 233 -9.49 -20.29 5.95
N ALA A 234 -8.18 -20.54 5.89
CA ALA A 234 -7.31 -20.61 7.06
C ALA A 234 -5.90 -20.08 6.74
N VAL A 235 -5.12 -19.76 7.79
CA VAL A 235 -3.67 -19.56 7.66
C VAL A 235 -2.97 -20.85 8.06
N ALA A 236 -2.11 -21.38 7.19
CA ALA A 236 -1.20 -22.47 7.53
C ALA A 236 0.10 -21.90 8.13
N ILE A 237 0.49 -22.37 9.32
CA ILE A 237 1.79 -22.07 9.93
C ILE A 237 2.74 -23.23 9.61
N ILE A 238 3.77 -22.93 8.84
CA ILE A 238 4.66 -23.92 8.21
C ILE A 238 6.09 -23.68 8.70
N LYS A 239 6.74 -24.73 9.19
CA LYS A 239 8.15 -24.69 9.60
C LYS A 239 9.04 -25.37 8.56
N PRO A 240 9.83 -24.63 7.77
CA PRO A 240 10.87 -25.21 6.95
C PRO A 240 12.08 -25.67 7.79
N SER A 241 12.74 -26.73 7.33
CA SER A 241 14.05 -27.17 7.82
C SER A 241 15.18 -26.59 6.95
N LYS A 242 16.44 -26.76 7.36
CA LYS A 242 17.61 -26.37 6.53
C LYS A 242 17.80 -27.22 5.26
N ASN A 243 17.16 -28.38 5.12
CA ASN A 243 17.24 -29.21 3.91
C ASN A 243 16.03 -29.03 2.97
N GLY A 244 15.14 -28.08 3.27
CA GLY A 244 13.95 -27.77 2.46
C GLY A 244 12.70 -28.56 2.82
N GLU A 245 12.78 -29.60 3.64
CA GLU A 245 11.58 -30.27 4.20
C GLU A 245 10.71 -29.26 4.96
N MET A 246 9.38 -29.38 4.85
CA MET A 246 8.43 -28.46 5.49
C MET A 246 7.42 -29.24 6.34
N LYS A 247 7.23 -28.80 7.59
CA LYS A 247 6.21 -29.32 8.50
C LYS A 247 5.12 -28.28 8.70
N VAL A 248 3.85 -28.64 8.51
CA VAL A 248 2.73 -27.83 9.03
C VAL A 248 2.68 -28.00 10.56
N GLU A 249 2.76 -26.89 11.29
CA GLU A 249 2.72 -26.87 12.76
C GLU A 249 1.29 -26.66 13.25
N SER A 250 0.52 -25.80 12.57
CA SER A 250 -0.92 -25.61 12.79
C SER A 250 -1.60 -25.04 11.54
N ILE A 251 -2.93 -25.15 11.48
CA ILE A 251 -3.80 -24.47 10.50
C ILE A 251 -4.86 -23.74 11.30
N ILE A 252 -4.97 -22.41 11.13
CA ILE A 252 -5.77 -21.54 11.99
C ILE A 252 -6.86 -20.79 11.21
N SER A 253 -8.08 -20.78 11.73
CA SER A 253 -9.25 -20.16 11.10
C SER A 253 -10.14 -19.49 12.14
N ALA A 254 -10.68 -18.32 11.78
CA ALA A 254 -11.65 -17.63 12.59
C ALA A 254 -13.02 -18.34 12.54
N GLN A 255 -13.74 -18.37 13.66
CA GLN A 255 -15.11 -18.89 13.70
C GLN A 255 -16.03 -18.08 12.78
N LYS A 256 -16.69 -18.76 11.85
CA LYS A 256 -17.70 -18.19 10.97
C LYS A 256 -18.98 -17.85 11.75
N ASP A 257 -19.55 -16.68 11.47
CA ASP A 257 -20.89 -16.27 11.92
C ASP A 257 -21.93 -16.82 10.91
N ASP A 258 -23.03 -17.40 11.39
CA ASP A 258 -24.12 -17.94 10.54
C ASP A 258 -24.76 -16.87 9.62
N SER A 259 -24.53 -15.59 9.91
CA SER A 259 -24.92 -14.43 9.09
C SER A 259 -24.03 -14.21 7.87
N VAL A 260 -22.87 -14.87 7.79
CA VAL A 260 -21.85 -14.65 6.76
C VAL A 260 -21.90 -15.80 5.74
N LEU A 261 -22.15 -15.50 4.46
CA LEU A 261 -22.12 -16.49 3.38
C LEU A 261 -20.69 -16.96 3.10
N ASN A 262 -19.77 -16.01 2.91
CA ASN A 262 -18.37 -16.28 2.62
C ASN A 262 -17.45 -15.35 3.42
N GLN A 263 -16.25 -15.83 3.75
CA GLN A 263 -15.26 -15.19 4.63
C GLN A 263 -13.85 -15.55 4.13
N ASN A 264 -13.35 -14.80 3.14
CA ASN A 264 -12.07 -15.08 2.47
C ASN A 264 -10.91 -14.36 3.16
N ILE A 265 -9.80 -15.05 3.45
CA ILE A 265 -8.57 -14.39 3.91
C ILE A 265 -7.94 -13.70 2.70
N ILE A 266 -7.94 -12.38 2.73
CA ILE A 266 -7.39 -11.55 1.64
C ILE A 266 -5.98 -11.04 1.93
N ASN A 267 -5.55 -11.07 3.19
CA ASN A 267 -4.37 -10.36 3.68
C ASN A 267 -3.99 -10.82 5.10
N MET A 268 -2.71 -10.77 5.46
CA MET A 268 -2.27 -10.95 6.86
C MET A 268 -1.03 -10.12 7.23
N TYR A 269 -0.83 -9.98 8.54
CA TYR A 269 0.39 -9.50 9.19
C TYR A 269 0.91 -10.53 10.20
N VAL A 270 2.22 -10.55 10.42
CA VAL A 270 2.88 -11.28 11.50
C VAL A 270 3.83 -10.32 12.21
N LYS A 271 3.72 -10.18 13.53
CA LYS A 271 4.58 -9.32 14.34
C LYS A 271 4.91 -10.01 15.67
N GLY A 272 6.10 -10.59 15.75
CA GLY A 272 6.56 -11.33 16.93
C GLY A 272 5.71 -12.58 17.18
N ASP A 273 4.86 -12.52 18.21
CA ASP A 273 3.96 -13.60 18.62
C ASP A 273 2.48 -13.32 18.30
N LEU A 274 2.19 -12.29 17.50
CA LEU A 274 0.84 -12.00 17.01
C LEU A 274 0.73 -12.18 15.49
N LEU A 275 -0.37 -12.79 15.07
CA LEU A 275 -0.79 -12.89 13.66
C LEU A 275 -2.13 -12.20 13.49
N HIS A 276 -2.21 -11.27 12.54
CA HIS A 276 -3.43 -10.51 12.24
C HIS A 276 -3.93 -10.92 10.85
N ALA A 277 -4.93 -11.79 10.78
CA ALA A 277 -5.57 -12.22 9.55
C ALA A 277 -6.73 -11.27 9.20
N VAL A 278 -6.78 -10.83 7.94
CA VAL A 278 -7.78 -9.89 7.42
C VAL A 278 -8.67 -10.63 6.43
N TYR A 279 -9.96 -10.67 6.73
CA TYR A 279 -10.98 -11.38 5.97
C TYR A 279 -11.92 -10.39 5.27
N ASP A 280 -12.23 -10.64 4.00
CA ASP A 280 -13.34 -10.01 3.28
C ASP A 280 -14.57 -10.92 3.38
N CYS A 281 -15.68 -10.38 3.87
CA CYS A 281 -16.89 -11.12 4.24
C CYS A 281 -18.10 -10.64 3.44
N TYR A 282 -18.97 -11.57 3.08
CA TYR A 282 -20.22 -11.30 2.37
C TYR A 282 -21.42 -11.82 3.16
N ASN A 283 -22.41 -10.98 3.46
CA ASN A 283 -23.43 -11.23 4.47
C ASN A 283 -24.76 -11.70 3.86
N SER A 284 -25.43 -12.67 4.50
CA SER A 284 -26.61 -13.37 3.97
C SER A 284 -27.92 -12.59 4.12
N LYS A 285 -27.99 -11.64 5.05
CA LYS A 285 -29.23 -10.99 5.50
C LYS A 285 -29.54 -9.69 4.75
N ASP A 286 -28.51 -9.04 4.23
CA ASP A 286 -28.54 -7.71 3.60
C ASP A 286 -27.71 -7.63 2.31
N TYR A 287 -27.02 -8.71 1.92
CA TYR A 287 -26.10 -8.77 0.78
C TYR A 287 -24.99 -7.71 0.82
N GLN A 288 -24.63 -7.24 2.01
CA GLN A 288 -23.55 -6.29 2.20
C GLN A 288 -22.19 -6.97 2.33
N THR A 289 -21.14 -6.25 1.93
CA THR A 289 -19.76 -6.63 2.22
C THR A 289 -19.28 -6.00 3.53
N SER A 290 -18.35 -6.68 4.20
CA SER A 290 -17.75 -6.23 5.46
C SER A 290 -16.36 -6.83 5.62
N THR A 291 -15.49 -6.16 6.37
CA THR A 291 -14.14 -6.63 6.66
C THR A 291 -14.03 -7.07 8.12
N LEU A 292 -13.41 -8.22 8.36
CA LEU A 292 -13.13 -8.74 9.70
C LEU A 292 -11.62 -8.89 9.89
N VAL A 293 -11.05 -8.24 10.90
CA VAL A 293 -9.68 -8.49 11.37
C VAL A 293 -9.74 -9.43 12.56
N VAL A 294 -8.99 -10.53 12.51
CA VAL A 294 -8.84 -11.47 13.63
C VAL A 294 -7.38 -11.57 14.02
N THR A 295 -7.09 -11.39 15.30
CA THR A 295 -5.75 -11.52 15.87
C THR A 295 -5.64 -12.80 16.67
N PHE A 296 -4.62 -13.59 16.34
CA PHE A 296 -4.23 -14.81 17.03
C PHE A 296 -2.91 -14.58 17.78
N ASP A 297 -2.82 -15.11 18.98
CA ASP A 297 -1.54 -15.38 19.63
C ASP A 297 -0.96 -16.66 19.00
N ILE A 298 0.28 -16.57 18.53
CA ILE A 298 1.05 -17.63 17.88
C ILE A 298 2.35 -17.94 18.63
N SER A 299 2.49 -17.52 19.89
CA SER A 299 3.67 -17.76 20.74
C SER A 299 4.04 -19.26 20.74
N ASP A 300 3.06 -20.12 20.98
CA ASP A 300 3.09 -21.51 20.54
C ASP A 300 2.52 -21.65 19.11
N ARG A 301 3.42 -21.84 18.13
CA ARG A 301 3.05 -22.06 16.72
C ARG A 301 2.28 -23.38 16.47
N GLN A 302 2.25 -24.33 17.41
CA GLN A 302 1.47 -25.58 17.33
C GLN A 302 0.08 -25.45 17.96
N ASN A 303 -0.08 -24.59 18.97
CA ASN A 303 -1.35 -24.34 19.65
C ASN A 303 -1.79 -22.86 19.66
N PRO A 304 -1.89 -22.16 18.50
CA PRO A 304 -2.37 -20.78 18.48
C PRO A 304 -3.81 -20.65 18.99
N PHE A 305 -4.15 -19.46 19.51
CA PHE A 305 -5.48 -19.15 19.99
C PHE A 305 -5.89 -17.71 19.66
N GLU A 306 -7.20 -17.46 19.61
CA GLU A 306 -7.72 -16.13 19.25
C GLU A 306 -7.72 -15.17 20.45
N VAL A 307 -7.14 -13.98 20.28
CA VAL A 307 -7.13 -12.91 21.30
C VAL A 307 -8.09 -11.76 21.01
N ARG A 308 -8.35 -11.43 19.73
CA ARG A 308 -9.21 -10.29 19.34
C ARG A 308 -9.88 -10.52 17.99
N ARG A 309 -11.09 -9.98 17.84
CA ARG A 309 -11.72 -9.67 16.55
C ARG A 309 -12.08 -8.20 16.45
N PHE A 310 -12.14 -7.67 15.23
CA PHE A 310 -12.77 -6.39 14.93
C PHE A 310 -13.49 -6.46 13.57
N TYR A 311 -14.76 -6.12 13.57
CA TYR A 311 -15.65 -6.02 12.41
C TYR A 311 -15.79 -4.57 11.98
N GLN A 312 -15.77 -4.33 10.66
CA GLN A 312 -16.07 -3.03 10.03
C GLN A 312 -16.90 -3.23 8.76
N SER A 313 -17.98 -2.46 8.59
CA SER A 313 -18.78 -2.48 7.36
C SER A 313 -17.98 -2.07 6.12
N GLY A 314 -18.31 -2.67 4.97
CA GLY A 314 -17.68 -2.40 3.67
C GLY A 314 -16.53 -3.33 3.30
N SER A 315 -16.29 -3.44 2.00
CA SER A 315 -15.17 -4.19 1.42
C SER A 315 -13.84 -3.52 1.75
N HIS A 316 -12.83 -4.32 2.06
CA HIS A 316 -11.47 -3.87 2.29
C HIS A 316 -10.88 -3.18 1.06
N ILE A 317 -10.68 -1.86 1.15
CA ILE A 317 -9.75 -1.16 0.26
C ILE A 317 -8.36 -1.65 0.64
N SER A 318 -7.88 -1.27 1.83
CA SER A 318 -6.57 -1.69 2.30
C SER A 318 -6.36 -1.60 3.82
N THR A 319 -5.18 -2.04 4.27
CA THR A 319 -4.72 -1.97 5.67
C THR A 319 -3.24 -1.60 5.75
N ARG A 320 -2.86 -0.98 6.87
CA ARG A 320 -1.49 -0.51 7.15
C ARG A 320 -1.11 -0.73 8.61
N LEU A 321 -0.01 -1.44 8.88
CA LEU A 321 0.49 -1.70 10.23
C LEU A 321 1.65 -0.75 10.57
N ILE A 322 1.37 0.24 11.41
CA ILE A 322 2.27 1.33 11.78
C ILE A 322 2.57 1.23 13.28
N ASN A 323 3.81 0.87 13.62
CA ASN A 323 4.19 0.52 15.00
C ASN A 323 3.26 -0.57 15.57
N ASP A 324 2.42 -0.26 16.56
CA ASP A 324 1.42 -1.16 17.17
C ASP A 324 -0.03 -0.84 16.76
N PHE A 325 -0.20 -0.05 15.70
CA PHE A 325 -1.50 0.39 15.19
C PHE A 325 -1.77 -0.20 13.81
N LEU A 326 -2.87 -0.94 13.68
CA LEU A 326 -3.39 -1.36 12.38
C LEU A 326 -4.47 -0.37 11.93
N VAL A 327 -4.16 0.40 10.88
CA VAL A 327 -5.14 1.21 10.17
C VAL A 327 -5.90 0.31 9.19
N LEU A 328 -7.23 0.33 9.24
CA LEU A 328 -8.14 -0.44 8.40
C LEU A 328 -9.06 0.48 7.61
N ILE A 329 -9.06 0.32 6.28
CA ILE A 329 -9.75 1.20 5.34
C ILE A 329 -10.72 0.38 4.47
N THR A 330 -12.01 0.71 4.53
CA THR A 330 -13.07 0.02 3.76
C THR A 330 -13.94 0.99 2.97
N ASN A 331 -14.53 0.50 1.88
CA ASN A 331 -15.63 1.15 1.14
C ASN A 331 -16.95 0.42 1.46
N TYR A 332 -17.89 1.09 2.12
CA TYR A 332 -19.23 0.58 2.40
C TYR A 332 -20.25 1.17 1.42
N ASN A 333 -20.90 0.31 0.62
CA ASN A 333 -21.82 0.73 -0.45
C ASN A 333 -23.27 0.49 -0.05
N VAL A 334 -24.04 1.55 0.18
CA VAL A 334 -25.45 1.41 0.59
C VAL A 334 -26.30 0.98 -0.61
N ALA A 335 -27.09 -0.08 -0.45
CA ALA A 335 -27.89 -0.69 -1.50
C ALA A 335 -29.15 0.13 -1.87
N ILE A 336 -28.98 1.36 -2.38
CA ILE A 336 -30.04 2.35 -2.64
C ILE A 336 -31.14 1.91 -3.63
N TYR A 337 -30.98 0.77 -4.29
CA TYR A 337 -31.98 0.13 -5.16
C TYR A 337 -33.00 -0.74 -4.39
N GLU A 338 -32.73 -1.10 -3.14
CA GLU A 338 -33.68 -1.80 -2.26
C GLU A 338 -34.84 -0.88 -1.83
N ASP A 339 -35.77 -1.40 -1.01
CA ASP A 339 -36.87 -0.61 -0.45
C ASP A 339 -36.38 0.48 0.52
N ALA A 340 -37.20 1.52 0.71
CA ALA A 340 -36.81 2.71 1.46
C ALA A 340 -36.54 2.45 2.95
N ASP A 341 -37.13 1.40 3.55
CA ASP A 341 -36.91 1.07 4.95
C ASP A 341 -35.58 0.32 5.13
N ARG A 342 -35.27 -0.68 4.28
CA ARG A 342 -33.94 -1.33 4.27
C ARG A 342 -32.82 -0.36 3.90
N VAL A 343 -33.04 0.56 2.95
CA VAL A 343 -32.08 1.64 2.63
C VAL A 343 -31.84 2.51 3.86
N LYS A 344 -32.88 2.85 4.63
CA LYS A 344 -32.75 3.66 5.84
C LYS A 344 -32.05 2.90 6.97
N ASP A 345 -32.35 1.62 7.17
CA ASP A 345 -31.72 0.82 8.21
C ASP A 345 -30.23 0.56 7.92
N ASN A 346 -29.85 0.43 6.64
CA ASN A 346 -28.48 0.20 6.19
C ASN A 346 -27.71 1.48 5.79
N CYS A 347 -28.27 2.68 5.94
CA CYS A 347 -27.59 3.91 5.50
C CYS A 347 -26.43 4.38 6.41
N ILE A 348 -26.15 3.68 7.50
CA ILE A 348 -25.12 4.04 8.50
C ILE A 348 -24.07 2.90 8.57
N PRO A 349 -22.77 3.17 8.38
CA PRO A 349 -21.72 2.16 8.56
C PRO A 349 -21.57 1.73 10.02
N GLU A 350 -21.12 0.50 10.25
CA GLU A 350 -21.15 -0.17 11.56
C GLU A 350 -19.82 -0.86 11.89
N THR A 351 -19.51 -0.97 13.18
CA THR A 351 -18.29 -1.59 13.73
C THR A 351 -18.60 -2.42 14.98
N GLY A 352 -17.81 -3.46 15.27
CA GLY A 352 -17.99 -4.30 16.46
C GLY A 352 -16.98 -5.43 16.58
N THR A 353 -17.32 -6.50 17.31
CA THR A 353 -16.49 -7.73 17.39
C THR A 353 -16.82 -8.75 16.31
N ASP A 354 -18.07 -8.79 15.85
CA ASP A 354 -18.59 -9.67 14.79
C ASP A 354 -19.84 -9.02 14.15
N TYR A 355 -20.46 -9.67 13.17
CA TYR A 355 -21.62 -9.12 12.45
C TYR A 355 -22.88 -9.07 13.32
N ALA A 356 -23.02 -9.97 14.31
CA ALA A 356 -24.16 -10.01 15.23
C ALA A 356 -24.11 -8.94 16.34
N THR A 357 -22.90 -8.50 16.72
CA THR A 357 -22.64 -7.55 17.83
C THR A 357 -22.30 -6.13 17.37
N ARG A 358 -22.25 -5.88 16.06
CA ARG A 358 -21.91 -4.57 15.48
C ARG A 358 -22.87 -3.45 15.89
N THR A 359 -22.34 -2.22 15.89
CA THR A 359 -23.06 -0.98 16.25
C THR A 359 -22.73 0.13 15.25
N ARG A 360 -23.69 1.03 15.02
CA ARG A 360 -23.52 2.20 14.14
C ARG A 360 -22.41 3.13 14.62
N ILE A 361 -21.55 3.57 13.70
CA ILE A 361 -20.53 4.58 13.96
C ILE A 361 -21.21 5.88 14.43
N PRO A 362 -20.76 6.52 15.54
CA PRO A 362 -21.37 7.74 16.05
C PRO A 362 -21.49 8.84 14.99
N ALA A 363 -22.62 9.55 14.96
CA ALA A 363 -22.88 10.58 13.95
C ALA A 363 -21.84 11.72 13.95
N GLU A 364 -21.25 12.03 15.11
CA GLU A 364 -20.15 12.98 15.27
C GLU A 364 -18.82 12.53 14.65
N ASN A 365 -18.67 11.23 14.36
CA ASN A 365 -17.53 10.65 13.64
C ASN A 365 -17.80 10.44 12.13
N ILE A 366 -18.99 10.83 11.64
CA ILE A 366 -19.37 10.73 10.22
C ILE A 366 -19.31 12.12 9.58
N CYS A 367 -18.39 12.27 8.64
CA CYS A 367 -18.19 13.44 7.80
C CYS A 367 -19.10 13.41 6.57
N ILE A 368 -19.58 14.58 6.14
CA ILE A 368 -20.13 14.78 4.79
C ILE A 368 -19.30 15.85 4.09
N MET A 369 -18.60 15.45 3.03
CA MET A 369 -17.89 16.38 2.15
C MET A 369 -18.90 17.11 1.25
N ASP A 370 -18.57 18.36 0.89
CA ASP A 370 -19.31 19.06 -0.14
C ASP A 370 -19.15 18.36 -1.50
N ASN A 371 -20.23 18.34 -2.30
CA ASN A 371 -20.33 17.72 -3.62
C ASN A 371 -20.30 16.18 -3.71
N THR A 372 -20.23 15.41 -2.61
CA THR A 372 -20.26 13.93 -2.70
C THR A 372 -21.46 13.41 -3.50
N SER A 373 -21.17 12.78 -4.64
CA SER A 373 -22.14 12.18 -5.57
C SER A 373 -22.33 10.66 -5.40
N SER A 374 -21.50 10.02 -4.56
CA SER A 374 -21.53 8.57 -4.34
C SER A 374 -22.37 8.16 -3.11
N PRO A 375 -23.27 7.16 -3.22
CA PRO A 375 -24.06 6.62 -2.11
C PRO A 375 -23.25 5.58 -1.30
N SER A 376 -22.02 5.93 -0.92
CA SER A 376 -21.09 5.04 -0.22
C SER A 376 -20.32 5.79 0.88
N TYR A 377 -19.58 5.04 1.69
CA TYR A 377 -18.70 5.56 2.72
C TYR A 377 -17.29 5.00 2.61
N LEU A 378 -16.33 5.89 2.81
CA LEU A 378 -14.98 5.57 3.21
C LEU A 378 -14.95 5.44 4.74
N VAL A 379 -14.61 4.27 5.28
CA VAL A 379 -14.52 4.04 6.74
C VAL A 379 -13.07 3.74 7.11
N ILE A 380 -12.57 4.43 8.14
CA ILE A 380 -11.17 4.36 8.59
C ILE A 380 -11.15 4.07 10.09
N SER A 381 -10.61 2.90 10.48
CA SER A 381 -10.39 2.55 11.89
C SER A 381 -8.92 2.46 12.21
N ASN A 382 -8.50 3.02 13.34
CA ASN A 382 -7.15 2.89 13.87
C ASN A 382 -7.16 1.96 15.11
N ILE A 383 -6.66 0.74 14.93
CA ILE A 383 -6.78 -0.39 15.87
C ILE A 383 -5.47 -0.56 16.64
N ASN A 384 -5.45 -0.28 17.94
CA ASN A 384 -4.28 -0.54 18.77
C ASN A 384 -4.18 -2.04 19.10
N LEU A 385 -3.11 -2.69 18.63
CA LEU A 385 -2.91 -4.13 18.73
C LEU A 385 -2.36 -4.56 20.11
N SER A 386 -1.61 -3.68 20.79
CA SER A 386 -1.11 -3.90 22.15
C SER A 386 -2.18 -3.79 23.24
N LEU A 387 -3.36 -3.25 22.90
CA LEU A 387 -4.49 -3.04 23.81
C LEU A 387 -5.72 -3.78 23.28
N PRO A 388 -5.72 -5.13 23.23
CA PRO A 388 -6.74 -5.93 22.55
C PRO A 388 -8.16 -5.81 23.13
N ASP A 389 -8.31 -5.19 24.31
CA ASP A 389 -9.59 -4.87 24.95
C ASP A 389 -10.11 -3.44 24.72
N LYS A 390 -9.38 -2.57 23.99
CA LYS A 390 -9.87 -1.22 23.63
C LYS A 390 -10.55 -1.19 22.27
N ASP A 391 -11.67 -0.47 22.17
CA ASP A 391 -12.30 -0.18 20.88
C ASP A 391 -11.37 0.65 19.97
N PRO A 392 -11.40 0.44 18.64
CA PRO A 392 -10.65 1.28 17.70
C PRO A 392 -11.15 2.71 17.63
N VAL A 393 -10.29 3.59 17.13
CA VAL A 393 -10.64 4.97 16.82
C VAL A 393 -11.13 5.01 15.38
N THR A 394 -12.46 5.11 15.19
CA THR A 394 -13.10 4.98 13.87
C THR A 394 -13.78 6.27 13.41
N ALA A 395 -13.38 6.74 12.23
CA ALA A 395 -14.04 7.81 11.48
C ALA A 395 -14.68 7.27 10.19
N SER A 396 -15.63 8.01 9.63
CA SER A 396 -16.22 7.71 8.32
C SER A 396 -16.43 9.00 7.51
N ILE A 397 -16.29 8.93 6.19
CA ILE A 397 -16.63 10.01 5.26
C ILE A 397 -17.63 9.49 4.24
N LEU A 398 -18.73 10.23 4.04
CA LEU A 398 -19.65 10.00 2.92
C LEU A 398 -18.92 10.31 1.61
N GLY A 399 -18.67 9.28 0.81
CA GLY A 399 -17.74 9.27 -0.31
C GLY A 399 -17.10 7.88 -0.49
N ALA A 400 -16.09 7.77 -1.34
CA ALA A 400 -15.32 6.53 -1.50
C ALA A 400 -13.81 6.83 -1.43
N GLY A 401 -13.01 5.78 -1.21
CA GLY A 401 -11.57 5.79 -1.49
C GLY A 401 -11.21 4.84 -2.64
N GLN A 402 -10.07 5.08 -3.28
CA GLN A 402 -9.50 4.24 -4.33
C GLN A 402 -8.05 3.91 -4.00
N ASN A 403 -7.08 4.71 -4.45
CA ASN A 403 -5.66 4.52 -4.11
C ASN A 403 -5.36 5.22 -2.78
N ILE A 404 -4.53 4.58 -1.95
CA ILE A 404 -4.06 5.12 -0.67
C ILE A 404 -2.54 5.30 -0.71
N TYR A 405 -2.10 6.40 -0.12
CA TYR A 405 -0.71 6.64 0.27
C TYR A 405 -0.66 6.94 1.77
N CYS A 406 0.41 6.55 2.47
CA CYS A 406 0.57 6.96 3.86
C CYS A 406 2.04 7.06 4.27
N THR A 407 2.26 7.69 5.41
CA THR A 407 3.52 7.72 6.15
C THR A 407 3.25 7.26 7.57
N VAL A 408 4.28 7.11 8.41
CA VAL A 408 4.13 6.75 9.83
C VAL A 408 3.24 7.69 10.66
N ASN A 409 2.87 8.87 10.14
CA ASN A 409 2.00 9.84 10.81
C ASN A 409 0.76 10.29 9.99
N LYS A 410 0.74 10.10 8.66
CA LYS A 410 -0.31 10.64 7.79
C LYS A 410 -0.90 9.60 6.87
N LEU A 411 -2.14 9.81 6.49
CA LEU A 411 -2.90 8.98 5.57
C LEU A 411 -3.50 9.87 4.47
N TYR A 412 -3.30 9.51 3.21
CA TYR A 412 -3.80 10.21 2.03
C TYR A 412 -4.65 9.26 1.20
N ILE A 413 -5.88 9.66 0.88
CA ILE A 413 -6.86 8.80 0.22
C ILE A 413 -7.38 9.52 -1.02
N THR A 414 -7.24 8.89 -2.17
CA THR A 414 -7.73 9.43 -3.44
C THR A 414 -9.14 8.92 -3.77
N ASN A 415 -9.94 9.76 -4.41
CA ASN A 415 -11.28 9.46 -4.91
C ASN A 415 -11.38 10.00 -6.34
N GLY A 416 -11.35 9.11 -7.34
CA GLY A 416 -11.54 9.45 -8.74
C GLY A 416 -13.01 9.72 -9.05
N GLU A 417 -13.37 11.00 -9.05
CA GLU A 417 -14.71 11.50 -9.34
C GLU A 417 -14.89 11.62 -10.85
N TRP A 418 -15.66 10.69 -11.41
CA TRP A 418 -16.11 10.78 -12.79
C TRP A 418 -17.01 12.01 -12.95
N ASN A 419 -16.56 12.99 -13.73
CA ASN A 419 -17.36 14.16 -14.08
C ASN A 419 -18.41 13.80 -15.14
N ARG A 420 -19.37 12.98 -14.71
CA ARG A 420 -20.74 13.03 -15.20
C ARG A 420 -21.42 14.11 -14.35
N ASP A 421 -22.15 15.03 -14.98
CA ASP A 421 -22.88 16.11 -14.30
C ASP A 421 -23.98 15.61 -13.33
N PHE A 422 -23.57 15.07 -12.18
CA PHE A 422 -24.43 14.77 -11.03
C PHE A 422 -24.95 16.04 -10.35
N THR A 423 -24.28 17.17 -10.61
CA THR A 423 -24.83 18.55 -10.54
C THR A 423 -26.28 18.63 -11.02
N THR A 424 -26.65 17.93 -12.11
CA THR A 424 -28.02 17.87 -12.65
C THR A 424 -29.04 17.35 -11.62
N ALA A 425 -28.65 16.51 -10.66
CA ALA A 425 -29.54 15.95 -9.65
C ALA A 425 -29.93 16.94 -8.52
N ILE A 426 -29.19 18.04 -8.36
CA ILE A 426 -29.50 19.12 -7.39
C ILE A 426 -29.86 20.42 -8.12
N SER A 427 -29.28 20.69 -9.29
CA SER A 427 -29.63 21.83 -10.16
C SER A 427 -31.04 21.70 -10.78
N SER A 428 -31.61 20.49 -10.87
CA SER A 428 -32.99 20.26 -11.36
C SER A 428 -34.11 20.77 -10.43
N VAL A 429 -33.77 21.59 -9.44
CA VAL A 429 -34.70 22.48 -8.73
C VAL A 429 -34.99 23.78 -9.52
N LEU A 430 -34.19 24.10 -10.56
CA LEU A 430 -34.22 25.38 -11.29
C LEU A 430 -34.31 25.24 -12.83
N ASP A 431 -35.22 24.42 -13.34
CA ASP A 431 -35.91 24.51 -14.65
C ASP A 431 -35.13 24.78 -15.97
N THR A 432 -33.79 24.70 -15.99
CA THR A 432 -32.99 24.73 -17.24
C THR A 432 -32.14 23.47 -17.38
N ILE A 433 -32.39 22.69 -18.43
CA ILE A 433 -31.59 21.53 -18.82
C ILE A 433 -30.70 21.95 -19.99
N GLU A 434 -29.42 22.20 -19.73
CA GLU A 434 -28.39 22.05 -20.76
C GLU A 434 -27.82 20.63 -20.68
N ILE A 435 -27.59 20.01 -21.84
CA ILE A 435 -26.98 18.67 -21.92
C ILE A 435 -25.52 18.89 -22.29
N ALA A 436 -24.64 18.84 -21.28
CA ALA A 436 -23.21 18.75 -21.53
C ALA A 436 -22.89 17.46 -22.32
N PRO A 437 -21.98 17.50 -23.31
CA PRO A 437 -21.46 16.28 -23.92
C PRO A 437 -20.70 15.47 -22.86
N ALA A 438 -20.67 14.14 -23.01
CA ALA A 438 -19.95 13.28 -22.07
C ALA A 438 -18.44 13.19 -22.41
N ASP A 439 -17.71 14.30 -22.30
CA ASP A 439 -16.25 14.28 -22.24
C ASP A 439 -15.79 13.82 -20.86
N GLY A 440 -15.91 12.50 -20.65
CA GLY A 440 -15.73 11.79 -19.37
C GLY A 440 -14.35 11.91 -18.75
N THR A 441 -14.04 13.11 -18.27
CA THR A 441 -12.93 13.45 -17.40
C THR A 441 -13.18 12.86 -16.02
N VAL A 442 -12.11 12.37 -15.40
CA VAL A 442 -12.10 11.92 -14.01
C VAL A 442 -11.14 12.85 -13.31
N ASP A 443 -11.62 13.63 -12.35
CA ASP A 443 -10.77 14.41 -11.46
C ASP A 443 -10.54 13.62 -10.17
N THR A 444 -9.38 13.80 -9.53
CA THR A 444 -9.05 13.11 -8.29
C THR A 444 -9.15 14.05 -7.10
N THR A 445 -10.12 13.81 -6.22
CA THR A 445 -10.15 14.42 -4.89
C THR A 445 -9.23 13.64 -3.95
N ILE A 446 -8.32 14.36 -3.27
CA ILE A 446 -7.37 13.82 -2.31
C ILE A 446 -7.84 14.24 -0.92
N TYR A 447 -8.07 13.29 -0.01
CA TYR A 447 -8.30 13.54 1.42
C TYR A 447 -7.01 13.28 2.21
N SER A 448 -6.71 14.10 3.23
CA SER A 448 -5.55 13.90 4.11
C SER A 448 -5.94 13.82 5.58
N PHE A 449 -5.30 12.92 6.33
CA PHE A 449 -5.54 12.67 7.75
C PHE A 449 -4.22 12.55 8.53
N ASP A 450 -4.24 12.96 9.80
CA ASP A 450 -3.26 12.58 10.82
C ASP A 450 -3.75 11.30 11.50
N ILE A 451 -2.92 10.27 11.43
CA ILE A 451 -3.14 8.93 12.01
C ILE A 451 -2.17 8.62 13.16
N SER A 452 -1.34 9.59 13.54
CA SER A 452 -0.31 9.41 14.56
C SER A 452 -0.92 9.04 15.92
N LYS A 453 -0.22 8.19 16.69
CA LYS A 453 -0.59 7.81 18.07
C LYS A 453 -1.99 7.17 18.23
N GLY A 454 -2.57 6.66 17.15
CA GLY A 454 -3.92 6.07 17.15
C GLY A 454 -5.05 7.02 16.74
N ASN A 455 -4.74 8.20 16.21
CA ASN A 455 -5.74 9.16 15.73
C ASN A 455 -6.40 8.75 14.40
N VAL A 456 -7.53 9.39 14.08
CA VAL A 456 -8.05 9.56 12.72
C VAL A 456 -8.59 11.00 12.62
N ILE A 457 -7.69 11.95 12.35
CA ILE A 457 -7.99 13.39 12.34
C ILE A 457 -7.85 13.92 10.91
N PHE A 458 -8.95 14.35 10.28
CA PHE A 458 -8.92 14.98 8.97
C PHE A 458 -8.12 16.30 9.01
N LYS A 459 -7.33 16.56 7.96
CA LYS A 459 -6.47 17.76 7.83
C LYS A 459 -6.92 18.72 6.75
N ALA A 460 -7.07 18.22 5.52
CA ALA A 460 -7.43 18.99 4.33
C ALA A 460 -7.86 18.04 3.20
N ASP A 461 -8.62 18.57 2.25
CA ASP A 461 -8.90 17.95 0.95
C ASP A 461 -8.37 18.81 -0.21
N LYS A 462 -8.18 18.19 -1.38
CA LYS A 462 -7.80 18.88 -2.63
C LYS A 462 -8.14 18.06 -3.87
N THR A 463 -8.91 18.64 -4.78
CA THR A 463 -9.11 18.08 -6.14
C THR A 463 -8.01 18.52 -7.11
N VAL A 464 -7.53 17.58 -7.94
CA VAL A 464 -6.58 17.74 -9.05
C VAL A 464 -7.12 17.09 -10.34
N GLU A 465 -6.64 17.55 -11.50
CA GLU A 465 -7.09 17.10 -12.82
C GLU A 465 -6.59 15.68 -13.13
N GLY A 466 -7.46 14.80 -13.64
CA GLY A 466 -7.10 13.44 -14.06
C GLY A 466 -7.15 12.38 -12.96
N SER A 467 -7.14 11.11 -13.37
CA SER A 467 -7.13 9.94 -12.50
C SER A 467 -5.71 9.51 -12.13
N VAL A 468 -5.56 8.98 -10.91
CA VAL A 468 -4.32 8.39 -10.40
C VAL A 468 -4.26 6.92 -10.84
N LEU A 469 -3.23 6.52 -11.60
CA LEU A 469 -3.07 5.17 -12.15
C LEU A 469 -3.17 4.09 -11.05
N ASN A 470 -2.31 4.21 -10.05
CA ASN A 470 -2.23 3.33 -8.91
C ASN A 470 -1.50 4.04 -7.77
N GLN A 471 -1.40 3.34 -6.65
CA GLN A 471 -0.50 3.60 -5.54
C GLN A 471 0.77 4.41 -5.93
N PHE A 472 1.69 3.87 -6.75
CA PHE A 472 3.05 4.41 -6.99
C PHE A 472 3.07 5.78 -7.68
N SER A 473 1.90 6.27 -8.09
CA SER A 473 1.67 7.60 -8.61
C SER A 473 1.48 8.67 -7.51
N ILE A 474 1.79 8.37 -6.25
CA ILE A 474 1.74 9.29 -5.10
C ILE A 474 3.05 9.15 -4.28
N ASP A 475 3.57 10.20 -3.63
CA ASP A 475 4.47 10.07 -2.46
C ASP A 475 4.52 11.36 -1.61
N GLU A 476 5.17 11.33 -0.44
CA GLU A 476 5.54 12.53 0.31
C GLU A 476 7.06 12.63 0.48
N TYR A 477 7.66 13.72 -0.02
CA TYR A 477 9.10 13.99 0.11
C TYR A 477 9.37 15.45 0.49
N ASN A 478 10.27 15.68 1.44
CA ASN A 478 10.66 17.01 1.96
C ASN A 478 9.48 17.95 2.31
N GLY A 479 8.36 17.39 2.78
CA GLY A 479 7.16 18.15 3.17
C GLY A 479 6.21 18.50 2.02
N TYR A 480 6.38 17.88 0.85
CA TYR A 480 5.46 17.99 -0.29
C TYR A 480 4.86 16.63 -0.64
N LEU A 481 3.54 16.59 -0.81
CA LEU A 481 2.85 15.46 -1.44
C LEU A 481 2.97 15.61 -2.96
N ARG A 482 3.47 14.59 -3.65
CA ARG A 482 3.60 14.57 -5.11
C ARG A 482 2.64 13.55 -5.67
N ILE A 483 1.96 13.89 -6.76
CA ILE A 483 0.91 13.04 -7.33
C ILE A 483 0.86 13.15 -8.85
N ALA A 484 0.89 12.00 -9.52
CA ALA A 484 0.86 11.87 -10.95
C ALA A 484 -0.51 11.37 -11.43
N THR A 485 -1.03 11.98 -12.50
CA THR A 485 -2.37 11.70 -13.03
C THR A 485 -2.42 11.68 -14.55
N THR A 486 -3.41 11.00 -15.12
CA THR A 486 -3.78 11.02 -16.54
C THR A 486 -5.22 11.54 -16.68
N THR A 487 -5.46 12.49 -17.58
CA THR A 487 -6.81 12.88 -18.02
C THR A 487 -7.01 12.55 -19.51
N GLY A 488 -8.27 12.57 -19.97
CA GLY A 488 -8.63 12.30 -21.37
C GLY A 488 -8.70 10.81 -21.74
N ASN A 489 -9.12 10.54 -22.98
CA ASN A 489 -9.17 9.19 -23.56
C ASN A 489 -7.92 8.92 -24.42
N PHE A 490 -7.73 7.69 -24.91
CA PHE A 490 -6.60 7.26 -25.74
C PHE A 490 -6.17 8.20 -26.90
N ALA A 491 -7.08 9.02 -27.45
CA ALA A 491 -6.78 9.96 -28.54
C ALA A 491 -6.43 11.38 -28.08
N ASN A 492 -6.63 11.71 -26.81
CA ASN A 492 -6.46 13.06 -26.24
C ASN A 492 -5.89 13.03 -24.82
N ALA A 493 -5.20 11.95 -24.44
CA ALA A 493 -4.67 11.75 -23.11
C ALA A 493 -3.61 12.81 -22.75
N ASN A 494 -3.61 13.29 -21.51
CA ASN A 494 -2.63 14.23 -21.01
C ASN A 494 -2.22 13.86 -19.58
N ASN A 495 -0.93 13.94 -19.30
CA ASN A 495 -0.36 13.47 -18.04
C ASN A 495 0.29 14.61 -17.26
N PHE A 496 0.14 14.54 -15.94
CA PHE A 496 0.54 15.57 -14.99
C PHE A 496 1.40 15.00 -13.87
N VAL A 497 2.23 15.85 -13.26
CA VAL A 497 2.79 15.64 -11.91
C VAL A 497 2.54 16.91 -11.10
N TYR A 498 1.64 16.85 -10.13
CA TYR A 498 1.37 17.90 -9.17
C TYR A 498 2.32 17.80 -7.98
N ILE A 499 2.66 18.95 -7.41
CA ILE A 499 3.38 19.06 -6.14
C ILE A 499 2.54 19.93 -5.21
N LEU A 500 2.07 19.35 -4.11
CA LEU A 500 1.18 19.94 -3.13
C LEU A 500 1.89 20.08 -1.77
N SER A 501 1.51 21.07 -0.98
CA SER A 501 1.93 21.19 0.43
C SER A 501 1.45 19.99 1.24
N ALA A 502 2.34 19.23 1.86
CA ALA A 502 1.95 18.08 2.68
C ALA A 502 1.31 18.46 4.04
N SER A 503 1.09 19.76 4.29
CA SER A 503 0.40 20.26 5.51
C SER A 503 -0.94 20.94 5.21
N SER A 504 -1.20 21.36 3.98
CA SER A 504 -2.42 22.09 3.56
C SER A 504 -3.05 21.61 2.25
N LEU A 505 -2.41 20.69 1.52
CA LEU A 505 -2.71 20.27 0.15
C LEU A 505 -2.79 21.41 -0.89
N GLU A 506 -2.37 22.63 -0.54
CA GLU A 506 -2.24 23.75 -1.48
C GLU A 506 -1.22 23.42 -2.58
N GLN A 507 -1.55 23.72 -3.83
CA GLN A 507 -0.69 23.42 -4.96
C GLN A 507 0.51 24.37 -5.01
N VAL A 508 1.72 23.80 -4.92
CA VAL A 508 3.00 24.53 -4.98
C VAL A 508 3.54 24.56 -6.41
N GLY A 509 3.36 23.49 -7.17
CA GLY A 509 3.76 23.41 -8.58
C GLY A 509 3.01 22.32 -9.34
N VAL A 510 3.15 22.32 -10.66
CA VAL A 510 2.63 21.28 -11.54
C VAL A 510 3.46 21.21 -12.83
N LEU A 511 3.83 20.00 -13.22
CA LEU A 511 4.30 19.68 -14.57
C LEU A 511 3.10 19.17 -15.37
N LYS A 512 2.89 19.72 -16.57
CA LYS A 512 1.82 19.33 -17.50
C LYS A 512 2.42 18.82 -18.82
N ASN A 513 1.62 18.12 -19.63
CA ASN A 513 1.96 17.73 -21.00
C ASN A 513 3.14 16.74 -21.09
N ILE A 514 3.22 15.81 -20.13
CA ILE A 514 4.12 14.64 -20.22
C ILE A 514 3.47 13.65 -21.22
N ALA A 515 4.19 13.29 -22.29
CA ALA A 515 3.68 12.48 -23.42
C ALA A 515 2.21 12.73 -23.83
N PRO A 516 1.89 13.88 -24.48
CA PRO A 516 0.55 14.17 -24.95
C PRO A 516 0.07 13.13 -25.98
N GLY A 517 -1.08 12.52 -25.72
CA GLY A 517 -1.63 11.39 -26.49
C GLY A 517 -1.34 10.01 -25.90
N GLU A 518 -0.51 9.90 -24.86
CA GLU A 518 -0.20 8.65 -24.16
C GLU A 518 -0.79 8.66 -22.74
N SER A 519 -0.89 7.48 -22.09
CA SER A 519 -1.32 7.36 -20.69
C SER A 519 -0.23 6.76 -19.82
N ILE A 520 -0.18 7.12 -18.54
CA ILE A 520 0.78 6.57 -17.57
C ILE A 520 0.59 5.04 -17.44
N LYS A 521 1.70 4.31 -17.42
CA LYS A 521 1.80 2.85 -17.19
C LYS A 521 2.55 2.48 -15.92
N SER A 522 3.48 3.33 -15.48
CA SER A 522 4.14 3.21 -14.19
C SER A 522 4.68 4.56 -13.73
N VAL A 523 4.84 4.69 -12.42
CA VAL A 523 5.48 5.84 -11.77
C VAL A 523 6.38 5.31 -10.66
N ARG A 524 7.53 5.93 -10.45
CA ARG A 524 8.28 5.81 -9.19
C ARG A 524 8.85 7.17 -8.83
N PHE A 525 8.42 7.72 -7.71
CA PHE A 525 9.12 8.80 -7.05
C PHE A 525 10.31 8.24 -6.25
N ALA A 526 11.43 8.97 -6.25
CA ALA A 526 12.64 8.62 -5.51
C ALA A 526 13.45 9.89 -5.22
N GLN A 527 13.52 10.29 -3.95
CA GLN A 527 14.21 11.52 -3.51
C GLN A 527 13.82 12.74 -4.38
N GLU A 528 14.77 13.48 -4.96
CA GLU A 528 14.50 14.64 -5.84
C GLU A 528 14.02 14.28 -7.27
N ARG A 529 13.71 13.01 -7.57
CA ARG A 529 13.35 12.55 -8.93
C ARG A 529 11.98 11.90 -8.98
N GLY A 530 11.34 12.03 -10.14
CA GLY A 530 10.21 11.21 -10.54
C GLY A 530 10.54 10.49 -11.84
N TYR A 531 10.22 9.20 -11.89
CA TYR A 531 10.31 8.38 -13.09
C TYR A 531 8.88 8.08 -13.54
N VAL A 532 8.53 8.43 -14.77
CA VAL A 532 7.18 8.24 -15.34
C VAL A 532 7.30 7.49 -16.65
N VAL A 533 6.46 6.48 -16.81
CA VAL A 533 6.42 5.53 -17.92
C VAL A 533 5.08 5.71 -18.62
N THR A 534 5.04 5.87 -19.94
CA THR A 534 3.78 6.06 -20.70
C THR A 534 3.72 5.13 -21.90
N PHE A 535 2.53 4.95 -22.50
CA PHE A 535 2.45 4.08 -23.68
C PHE A 535 1.33 4.43 -24.65
N LEU A 536 1.66 4.36 -25.94
CA LEU A 536 0.73 4.29 -27.06
C LEU A 536 1.21 3.31 -28.16
N GLN A 537 2.51 3.32 -28.48
CA GLN A 537 3.15 2.37 -29.41
C GLN A 537 4.61 2.05 -29.02
N THR A 538 5.36 3.06 -28.57
CA THR A 538 6.63 2.95 -27.85
C THR A 538 6.45 3.50 -26.44
N ASP A 539 7.28 3.08 -25.48
CA ASP A 539 7.29 3.59 -24.10
C ASP A 539 8.47 4.56 -23.89
N PRO A 540 8.21 5.85 -23.64
CA PRO A 540 9.19 6.77 -23.09
C PRO A 540 9.23 6.74 -21.55
N LEU A 541 10.32 6.20 -20.99
CA LEU A 541 10.71 6.44 -19.60
C LEU A 541 11.22 7.89 -19.46
N PHE A 542 10.42 8.75 -18.84
CA PHE A 542 10.80 10.12 -18.49
C PHE A 542 11.52 10.18 -17.14
N VAL A 543 12.56 11.00 -17.06
CA VAL A 543 13.20 11.41 -15.81
C VAL A 543 12.81 12.86 -15.51
N ILE A 544 12.23 13.10 -14.34
CA ILE A 544 11.66 14.39 -13.93
C ILE A 544 12.46 14.96 -12.76
N ASP A 545 12.83 16.25 -12.85
CA ASP A 545 13.40 17.04 -11.76
C ASP A 545 12.29 17.48 -10.81
N LEU A 546 12.35 17.05 -9.56
CA LEU A 546 11.45 17.42 -8.47
C LEU A 546 12.22 18.09 -7.32
N SER A 547 13.47 18.52 -7.55
CA SER A 547 14.30 19.26 -6.57
C SER A 547 13.73 20.65 -6.22
N LYS A 548 12.83 21.17 -7.06
CA LYS A 548 12.16 22.47 -6.90
C LYS A 548 10.66 22.29 -7.01
N ALA A 549 9.98 22.33 -5.87
CA ALA A 549 8.54 22.11 -5.76
C ALA A 549 7.71 23.09 -6.63
N GLU A 550 8.23 24.31 -6.82
CA GLU A 550 7.60 25.38 -7.59
C GLU A 550 7.82 25.28 -9.11
N ASN A 551 8.79 24.46 -9.57
CA ASN A 551 9.17 24.36 -10.98
C ASN A 551 9.67 22.94 -11.36
N PRO A 552 8.79 21.91 -11.32
CA PRO A 552 9.11 20.59 -11.84
C PRO A 552 9.26 20.61 -13.38
N LYS A 553 10.13 19.76 -13.91
CA LYS A 553 10.47 19.70 -15.36
C LYS A 553 11.01 18.33 -15.77
N ILE A 554 10.87 17.97 -17.04
CA ILE A 554 11.56 16.81 -17.62
C ILE A 554 13.06 17.12 -17.76
N LEU A 555 13.93 16.14 -17.46
CA LEU A 555 15.39 16.18 -17.64
C LEU A 555 15.84 15.36 -18.84
N GLY A 556 15.21 14.21 -19.08
CA GLY A 556 15.55 13.25 -20.13
C GLY A 556 14.44 12.24 -20.38
N GLU A 557 14.57 11.50 -21.47
CA GLU A 557 13.56 10.60 -22.04
C GLU A 557 14.28 9.41 -22.69
N LEU A 558 13.89 8.18 -22.34
CA LEU A 558 14.39 6.94 -22.93
C LEU A 558 13.24 6.21 -23.63
N LYS A 559 13.27 6.09 -24.96
CA LYS A 559 12.29 5.31 -25.72
C LYS A 559 12.70 3.85 -25.86
N ILE A 560 11.81 2.95 -25.47
CA ILE A 560 11.90 1.50 -25.66
C ILE A 560 10.62 0.95 -26.32
N THR A 561 10.67 -0.31 -26.74
CA THR A 561 9.48 -1.08 -27.15
C THR A 561 8.93 -1.89 -25.97
N GLY A 562 7.64 -2.22 -25.97
CA GLY A 562 6.95 -2.73 -24.76
C GLY A 562 6.81 -1.64 -23.69
N PHE A 563 6.46 -1.99 -22.45
CA PHE A 563 6.44 -1.04 -21.33
C PHE A 563 6.68 -1.70 -19.96
N SER A 564 7.10 -0.90 -18.97
CA SER A 564 7.15 -1.33 -17.55
C SER A 564 5.82 -1.05 -16.84
N SER A 565 5.27 -2.01 -16.09
CA SER A 565 4.13 -1.77 -15.18
C SER A 565 4.61 -1.40 -13.77
N TYR A 566 5.80 -1.87 -13.37
CA TYR A 566 6.41 -1.57 -12.07
C TYR A 566 7.90 -1.22 -12.22
N LEU A 567 8.37 -0.23 -11.43
CA LEU A 567 9.77 0.19 -11.34
C LEU A 567 10.29 -0.05 -9.91
N HIS A 568 11.24 -0.98 -9.79
CA HIS A 568 11.91 -1.33 -8.53
C HIS A 568 13.30 -0.67 -8.47
N PRO A 569 13.61 0.19 -7.48
CA PRO A 569 14.97 0.70 -7.30
C PRO A 569 15.94 -0.42 -6.90
N ILE A 570 17.09 -0.52 -7.59
CA ILE A 570 18.21 -1.40 -7.22
C ILE A 570 19.33 -0.60 -6.56
N THR A 571 19.55 0.63 -7.03
CA THR A 571 20.36 1.67 -6.39
C THR A 571 19.71 3.03 -6.69
N PRO A 572 20.14 4.14 -6.06
CA PRO A 572 19.67 5.49 -6.42
C PRO A 572 19.87 5.90 -7.89
N THR A 573 20.64 5.13 -8.68
CA THR A 573 20.92 5.39 -10.09
C THR A 573 20.66 4.20 -11.03
N LEU A 574 20.09 3.10 -10.52
CA LEU A 574 19.77 1.90 -11.29
C LEU A 574 18.39 1.37 -10.89
N LEU A 575 17.48 1.28 -11.85
CA LEU A 575 16.12 0.75 -11.67
C LEU A 575 15.98 -0.58 -12.40
N ALA A 576 15.20 -1.51 -11.85
CA ALA A 576 14.67 -2.66 -12.56
C ALA A 576 13.21 -2.40 -12.94
N GLY A 577 12.90 -2.30 -14.23
CA GLY A 577 11.54 -2.29 -14.74
C GLY A 577 11.03 -3.70 -14.95
N ILE A 578 9.83 -3.99 -14.46
CA ILE A 578 9.11 -5.24 -14.67
C ILE A 578 7.83 -4.90 -15.43
N GLY A 579 7.54 -5.66 -16.48
CA GLY A 579 6.43 -5.40 -17.37
C GLY A 579 6.42 -6.35 -18.55
N VAL A 580 6.18 -5.81 -19.74
CA VAL A 580 5.94 -6.57 -20.97
C VAL A 580 6.80 -6.01 -22.11
N ASP A 581 7.34 -6.87 -22.98
CA ASP A 581 8.12 -6.42 -24.14
C ASP A 581 7.22 -6.01 -25.31
N GLY A 582 7.84 -5.56 -26.40
CA GLY A 582 7.11 -5.27 -27.61
C GLY A 582 8.03 -5.02 -28.79
N THR A 583 7.40 -4.69 -29.91
CA THR A 583 8.04 -4.40 -31.20
C THR A 583 7.59 -3.04 -31.72
N ASN A 584 8.15 -2.60 -32.84
CA ASN A 584 7.65 -1.41 -33.56
C ASN A 584 6.26 -1.63 -34.19
N GLU A 585 5.73 -2.85 -34.17
CA GLU A 585 4.43 -3.24 -34.73
C GLU A 585 3.33 -3.34 -33.63
N GLY A 586 3.74 -3.39 -32.35
CA GLY A 586 2.83 -3.45 -31.21
C GLY A 586 3.44 -4.17 -29.99
N GLN A 587 2.64 -4.23 -28.92
CA GLN A 587 2.91 -5.02 -27.72
C GLN A 587 2.96 -6.53 -28.05
N THR A 588 3.87 -7.26 -27.42
CA THR A 588 3.85 -8.74 -27.33
C THR A 588 3.29 -9.16 -25.98
N ASP A 589 2.79 -10.38 -25.81
CA ASP A 589 2.38 -10.87 -24.48
C ASP A 589 3.56 -11.39 -23.62
N ASP A 590 4.80 -11.21 -24.09
CA ASP A 590 6.03 -11.66 -23.42
C ASP A 590 6.41 -10.79 -22.21
N LEU A 591 6.72 -11.42 -21.07
CA LEU A 591 7.16 -10.71 -19.85
C LEU A 591 8.59 -10.20 -20.01
N LYS A 592 8.84 -8.96 -19.59
CA LYS A 592 10.17 -8.32 -19.61
C LYS A 592 10.64 -7.88 -18.22
N VAL A 593 11.93 -8.03 -17.99
CA VAL A 593 12.69 -7.34 -16.94
C VAL A 593 13.82 -6.53 -17.60
N SER A 594 13.82 -5.21 -17.41
CA SER A 594 14.80 -4.27 -17.97
C SER A 594 15.59 -3.58 -16.85
N LEU A 595 16.89 -3.35 -17.05
CA LEU A 595 17.70 -2.49 -16.18
C LEU A 595 17.86 -1.11 -16.81
N PHE A 596 17.48 -0.06 -16.06
CA PHE A 596 17.60 1.34 -16.47
C PHE A 596 18.66 2.07 -15.65
N ASP A 597 19.72 2.50 -16.32
CA ASP A 597 20.73 3.41 -15.78
C ASP A 597 20.22 4.85 -15.87
N VAL A 598 20.03 5.48 -14.72
CA VAL A 598 19.54 6.87 -14.59
C VAL A 598 20.60 7.78 -13.94
N SER A 599 21.86 7.33 -13.88
CA SER A 599 22.99 8.10 -13.34
C SER A 599 23.28 9.40 -14.09
N ASN A 600 22.89 9.50 -15.37
CA ASN A 600 22.72 10.76 -16.07
C ASN A 600 21.22 11.03 -16.34
N PRO A 601 20.55 11.90 -15.56
CA PRO A 601 19.14 12.23 -15.75
C PRO A 601 18.75 12.80 -17.13
N SER A 602 19.70 13.27 -17.95
CA SER A 602 19.44 13.75 -19.32
C SER A 602 19.74 12.73 -20.43
N ASP A 603 20.26 11.56 -20.06
CA ASP A 603 20.59 10.44 -20.96
C ASP A 603 20.34 9.11 -20.21
N PRO A 604 19.08 8.83 -19.80
CA PRO A 604 18.70 7.54 -19.22
C PRO A 604 18.81 6.41 -20.25
N ARG A 605 19.23 5.21 -19.83
CA ARG A 605 19.54 4.10 -20.76
C ARG A 605 19.07 2.73 -20.27
N GLU A 606 18.48 1.94 -21.15
CA GLU A 606 18.33 0.49 -20.96
C GLU A 606 19.73 -0.14 -21.14
N VAL A 607 20.29 -0.66 -20.05
CA VAL A 607 21.66 -1.20 -20.00
C VAL A 607 21.71 -2.73 -20.07
N ASP A 608 20.59 -3.39 -19.77
CA ASP A 608 20.36 -4.82 -19.99
C ASP A 608 18.87 -5.15 -19.99
N LYS A 609 18.46 -6.26 -20.61
CA LYS A 609 17.10 -6.81 -20.44
C LYS A 609 17.04 -8.33 -20.57
N ALA A 610 16.07 -8.93 -19.91
CA ALA A 610 15.67 -10.33 -20.03
C ALA A 610 14.18 -10.40 -20.43
N VAL A 611 13.84 -11.32 -21.35
CA VAL A 611 12.50 -11.49 -21.90
C VAL A 611 12.09 -12.96 -21.78
N PHE A 612 10.84 -13.21 -21.40
CA PHE A 612 10.30 -14.53 -21.09
C PHE A 612 8.98 -14.72 -21.84
N GLY A 613 8.98 -15.65 -22.79
CA GLY A 613 7.87 -15.91 -23.71
C GLY A 613 8.35 -16.09 -25.15
N ASN A 614 7.39 -16.09 -26.07
CA ASN A 614 7.51 -15.74 -27.49
C ASN A 614 6.10 -15.75 -28.11
N ASN A 615 5.96 -15.24 -29.33
CA ASN A 615 4.71 -15.16 -30.12
C ASN A 615 3.95 -16.51 -30.36
N THR A 616 4.39 -17.66 -29.85
CA THR A 616 3.62 -18.92 -29.83
C THR A 616 3.28 -19.42 -28.43
N GLN A 617 3.45 -18.59 -27.40
CA GLN A 617 3.19 -18.89 -25.99
C GLN A 617 2.34 -17.78 -25.36
N TYR A 618 1.53 -18.14 -24.37
CA TYR A 618 0.89 -17.23 -23.43
C TYR A 618 1.70 -17.18 -22.15
N VAL A 619 1.96 -15.98 -21.62
CA VAL A 619 2.74 -15.77 -20.41
C VAL A 619 1.87 -15.14 -19.34
N TYR A 620 1.91 -15.71 -18.13
CA TYR A 620 1.24 -15.16 -16.96
C TYR A 620 2.22 -14.97 -15.82
N SER A 621 2.09 -13.85 -15.10
CA SER A 621 2.80 -13.59 -13.86
C SER A 621 1.99 -12.66 -12.97
N ALA A 622 1.89 -13.01 -11.68
CA ALA A 622 1.33 -12.10 -10.68
C ALA A 622 2.16 -10.81 -10.55
N ALA A 623 3.46 -10.84 -10.85
CA ALA A 623 4.37 -9.68 -10.73
C ALA A 623 4.09 -8.54 -11.73
N TYR A 624 3.30 -8.79 -12.78
CA TYR A 624 2.87 -7.72 -13.70
C TYR A 624 1.77 -6.83 -13.08
N TYR A 625 0.90 -7.41 -12.24
CA TYR A 625 -0.26 -6.74 -11.62
C TYR A 625 -0.03 -6.39 -10.14
N ASP A 626 0.79 -7.17 -9.43
CA ASP A 626 0.97 -7.11 -7.98
C ASP A 626 2.46 -7.11 -7.62
N HIS A 627 2.95 -5.96 -7.16
CA HIS A 627 4.32 -5.74 -6.73
C HIS A 627 4.77 -6.67 -5.59
N LYS A 628 3.84 -7.27 -4.82
CA LYS A 628 4.15 -8.20 -3.72
C LYS A 628 4.45 -9.62 -4.20
N ALA A 629 4.16 -9.93 -5.47
CA ALA A 629 4.68 -11.13 -6.11
C ALA A 629 6.19 -11.06 -6.43
N ILE A 630 6.77 -9.86 -6.36
CA ILE A 630 8.21 -9.61 -6.55
C ILE A 630 8.90 -9.64 -5.18
N CYS A 631 9.95 -10.46 -5.07
CA CYS A 631 10.78 -10.55 -3.87
C CYS A 631 12.24 -10.32 -4.25
N TYR A 632 12.85 -9.25 -3.73
CA TYR A 632 14.28 -8.97 -3.93
C TYR A 632 15.09 -9.43 -2.71
N ASP A 633 16.04 -10.33 -2.96
CA ASP A 633 17.06 -10.72 -2.01
C ASP A 633 18.25 -9.75 -2.11
N GLU A 634 18.32 -8.78 -1.20
CA GLU A 634 19.39 -7.81 -1.14
C GLU A 634 20.77 -8.40 -0.82
N GLU A 635 20.85 -9.57 -0.18
CA GLU A 635 22.12 -10.20 0.19
C GLU A 635 22.70 -10.97 -1.00
N SER A 636 21.88 -11.82 -1.63
CA SER A 636 22.27 -12.59 -2.81
C SER A 636 22.24 -11.79 -4.13
N LYS A 637 21.66 -10.57 -4.08
CA LYS A 637 21.29 -9.70 -5.21
C LYS A 637 20.41 -10.42 -6.24
N ILE A 638 19.34 -11.10 -5.80
CA ILE A 638 18.44 -11.87 -6.68
C ILE A 638 17.03 -11.29 -6.65
N LEU A 639 16.52 -10.87 -7.81
CA LEU A 639 15.13 -10.49 -8.03
C LEU A 639 14.32 -11.73 -8.42
N CYS A 640 13.41 -12.15 -7.54
CA CYS A 640 12.54 -13.32 -7.72
C CYS A 640 11.10 -12.92 -8.05
N PHE A 641 10.48 -13.61 -8.99
CA PHE A 641 9.06 -13.45 -9.34
C PHE A 641 8.45 -14.75 -9.87
N PRO A 642 7.15 -15.02 -9.64
CA PRO A 642 6.48 -16.18 -10.22
C PRO A 642 6.23 -15.99 -11.73
N ILE A 643 6.22 -17.07 -12.49
CA ILE A 643 5.82 -17.05 -13.91
C ILE A 643 5.23 -18.41 -14.32
N GLU A 644 4.30 -18.35 -15.28
CA GLU A 644 3.73 -19.48 -15.98
C GLU A 644 3.79 -19.19 -17.50
N ILE A 645 4.18 -20.18 -18.30
CA ILE A 645 4.35 -20.06 -19.75
C ILE A 645 3.66 -21.26 -20.42
N THR A 646 2.61 -21.00 -21.19
CA THR A 646 1.73 -22.04 -21.78
C THR A 646 1.74 -21.97 -23.30
N GLU A 647 1.93 -23.11 -23.96
CA GLU A 647 1.99 -23.19 -25.43
C GLU A 647 0.60 -23.18 -26.08
N TYR A 648 0.50 -22.50 -27.23
CA TYR A 648 -0.68 -22.56 -28.08
C TYR A 648 -0.63 -23.75 -29.05
N LEU A 649 -1.65 -24.60 -29.06
CA LEU A 649 -1.96 -25.43 -30.22
C LEU A 649 -2.85 -24.68 -31.20
N SER A 650 -2.37 -24.58 -32.45
CA SER A 650 -3.20 -24.24 -33.60
C SER A 650 -3.93 -25.50 -34.08
N TYR A 651 -5.27 -25.50 -34.03
CA TYR A 651 -6.08 -26.53 -34.67
C TYR A 651 -7.22 -25.89 -35.47
N ASN A 652 -7.18 -26.04 -36.80
CA ASN A 652 -8.17 -25.52 -37.74
C ASN A 652 -8.50 -24.02 -37.56
N ASN A 653 -7.46 -23.18 -37.43
CA ASN A 653 -7.53 -21.72 -37.18
C ASN A 653 -8.20 -21.30 -35.86
N ASN A 654 -8.51 -22.22 -34.96
CA ASN A 654 -8.81 -21.93 -33.56
C ASN A 654 -7.56 -22.18 -32.72
N TYR A 655 -7.26 -21.25 -31.81
CA TYR A 655 -6.24 -21.43 -30.78
C TYR A 655 -6.82 -22.25 -29.62
N SER A 656 -6.09 -23.27 -29.18
CA SER A 656 -6.37 -24.02 -27.96
C SER A 656 -5.13 -24.04 -27.09
N TYR A 657 -5.28 -23.75 -25.79
CA TYR A 657 -4.25 -24.03 -24.81
C TYR A 657 -4.05 -25.56 -24.71
N SER A 658 -2.82 -26.01 -24.48
CA SER A 658 -2.50 -27.45 -24.45
C SER A 658 -1.58 -27.88 -23.32
N SER A 659 -0.58 -27.08 -23.00
CA SER A 659 0.56 -27.51 -22.20
C SER A 659 1.28 -26.32 -21.58
N THR A 660 1.26 -26.24 -20.26
CA THR A 660 2.15 -25.37 -19.48
C THR A 660 3.58 -25.86 -19.64
N SER A 661 4.39 -25.11 -20.39
CA SER A 661 5.81 -25.42 -20.68
C SER A 661 6.74 -25.07 -19.51
N PHE A 662 6.34 -24.10 -18.69
CA PHE A 662 7.00 -23.75 -17.43
C PHE A 662 5.96 -23.22 -16.43
N GLN A 663 6.06 -23.62 -15.16
CA GLN A 663 5.36 -23.04 -14.03
C GLN A 663 6.33 -22.98 -12.85
N GLY A 664 6.39 -21.87 -12.11
CA GLY A 664 7.30 -21.75 -10.96
C GLY A 664 7.74 -20.33 -10.69
N VAL A 665 9.00 -20.18 -10.28
CA VAL A 665 9.64 -18.89 -9.98
C VAL A 665 10.89 -18.72 -10.84
N ILE A 666 11.11 -17.50 -11.33
CA ILE A 666 12.38 -17.05 -11.92
C ILE A 666 13.14 -16.26 -10.86
N GLY A 667 14.46 -16.47 -10.77
CA GLY A 667 15.38 -15.61 -10.04
C GLY A 667 16.42 -15.00 -10.97
N LEU A 668 16.42 -13.68 -11.14
CA LEU A 668 17.46 -12.94 -11.87
C LEU A 668 18.46 -12.35 -10.87
N ARG A 669 19.74 -12.75 -10.95
CA ARG A 669 20.79 -12.02 -10.23
C ARG A 669 21.02 -10.65 -10.89
N ILE A 670 21.16 -9.60 -10.11
CA ILE A 670 21.45 -8.24 -10.59
C ILE A 670 22.84 -7.83 -10.13
N ASP A 671 23.77 -7.74 -11.09
CA ASP A 671 25.08 -7.11 -10.89
C ASP A 671 24.91 -5.59 -11.04
N SER A 672 24.86 -4.88 -9.92
CA SER A 672 24.69 -3.43 -9.90
C SER A 672 25.97 -2.64 -10.21
N GLU A 673 27.15 -3.27 -10.15
CA GLU A 673 28.43 -2.63 -10.46
C GLU A 673 28.66 -2.59 -11.99
N ASN A 674 28.49 -3.73 -12.65
CA ASN A 674 28.58 -3.86 -14.11
C ASN A 674 27.25 -3.54 -14.82
N LYS A 675 26.17 -3.31 -14.06
CA LYS A 675 24.80 -3.01 -14.52
C LYS A 675 24.24 -4.09 -15.45
N LYS A 676 24.28 -5.34 -14.99
CA LYS A 676 23.90 -6.54 -15.76
C LYS A 676 22.97 -7.50 -15.04
N LEU A 677 22.14 -8.18 -15.81
CA LEU A 677 21.35 -9.32 -15.39
C LEU A 677 22.18 -10.61 -15.56
N GLY A 678 22.20 -11.44 -14.54
CA GLY A 678 22.74 -12.80 -14.61
C GLY A 678 21.79 -13.76 -15.33
N GLU A 679 22.25 -14.97 -15.57
CA GLU A 679 21.41 -16.04 -16.10
C GLU A 679 20.21 -16.31 -15.17
N ALA A 680 19.02 -16.46 -15.77
CA ALA A 680 17.78 -16.68 -15.04
C ALA A 680 17.74 -18.07 -14.38
N ALA A 681 17.78 -18.10 -13.05
CA ALA A 681 17.54 -19.31 -12.27
C ALA A 681 16.06 -19.73 -12.39
N LYS A 682 15.80 -21.01 -12.64
CA LYS A 682 14.48 -21.57 -12.98
C LYS A 682 14.02 -22.58 -11.95
N TYR A 683 13.25 -22.12 -10.97
CA TYR A 683 12.67 -22.95 -9.91
C TYR A 683 11.37 -23.62 -10.42
N LEU A 684 11.55 -24.66 -11.23
CA LEU A 684 10.50 -25.34 -12.00
C LEU A 684 9.62 -26.27 -11.15
N ILE A 685 8.30 -26.17 -11.34
CA ILE A 685 7.26 -27.04 -10.78
C ILE A 685 6.71 -27.93 -11.89
N ASN A 686 6.94 -29.25 -11.78
CA ASN A 686 6.50 -30.24 -12.77
C ASN A 686 5.11 -30.82 -12.41
N ARG A 687 4.04 -30.01 -12.49
CA ARG A 687 2.68 -30.50 -12.18
C ARG A 687 1.56 -29.72 -12.90
N ASN A 688 1.06 -30.27 -14.00
CA ASN A 688 -0.05 -29.69 -14.76
C ASN A 688 -1.33 -29.59 -13.91
N GLY A 689 -2.05 -28.47 -14.01
CA GLY A 689 -3.41 -28.34 -13.47
C GLY A 689 -3.53 -27.98 -11.98
N GLN A 690 -2.48 -27.43 -11.36
CA GLN A 690 -2.60 -26.74 -10.08
C GLN A 690 -2.55 -25.22 -10.26
N SER A 691 -3.06 -24.50 -9.26
CA SER A 691 -3.14 -23.04 -9.26
C SER A 691 -1.79 -22.36 -9.53
N SER A 692 -1.82 -21.30 -10.34
CA SER A 692 -0.65 -20.49 -10.68
C SER A 692 0.04 -19.96 -9.43
N ILE A 693 1.37 -19.84 -9.47
CA ILE A 693 2.15 -19.30 -8.36
C ILE A 693 1.91 -17.79 -8.28
N THR A 694 1.55 -17.30 -7.09
CA THR A 694 1.21 -15.89 -6.84
C THR A 694 2.25 -15.17 -5.97
N ARG A 695 3.13 -15.91 -5.28
CA ARG A 695 4.20 -15.38 -4.44
C ARG A 695 5.50 -16.18 -4.54
N ALA A 696 6.60 -15.46 -4.39
CA ALA A 696 7.92 -16.00 -4.09
C ALA A 696 8.44 -15.39 -2.78
N THR A 697 9.15 -16.16 -1.96
CA THR A 697 9.93 -15.66 -0.81
C THR A 697 11.17 -16.54 -0.59
N TYR A 698 12.04 -16.19 0.37
CA TYR A 698 13.23 -16.97 0.71
C TYR A 698 13.51 -16.99 2.22
N ILE A 699 14.19 -18.03 2.69
CA ILE A 699 14.80 -18.11 4.04
C ILE A 699 16.17 -18.77 3.87
N GLY A 700 17.25 -18.03 4.09
CA GLY A 700 18.63 -18.46 3.83
C GLY A 700 18.81 -18.97 2.39
N ASP A 701 19.38 -20.17 2.24
CA ASP A 701 19.62 -20.83 0.95
C ASP A 701 18.36 -21.49 0.32
N LEU A 702 17.16 -21.20 0.83
CA LEU A 702 15.90 -21.75 0.34
C LEU A 702 15.03 -20.67 -0.30
N ILE A 703 14.45 -20.99 -1.46
CA ILE A 703 13.37 -20.21 -2.09
C ILE A 703 12.07 -21.00 -1.98
N PHE A 704 10.97 -20.29 -1.73
CA PHE A 704 9.64 -20.83 -1.61
C PHE A 704 8.73 -20.22 -2.68
N ALA A 705 8.06 -21.08 -3.44
CA ALA A 705 7.01 -20.70 -4.39
C ALA A 705 5.65 -21.07 -3.79
N CYS A 706 4.71 -20.12 -3.77
CA CYS A 706 3.38 -20.31 -3.16
C CYS A 706 2.25 -19.97 -4.14
N SER A 707 1.20 -20.81 -4.14
CA SER A 707 -0.12 -20.51 -4.71
C SER A 707 -1.18 -20.38 -3.61
N ASP A 708 -2.46 -20.33 -3.98
CA ASP A 708 -3.59 -20.35 -3.04
C ASP A 708 -3.71 -21.62 -2.17
N SER A 709 -3.01 -22.71 -2.54
CA SER A 709 -3.22 -24.05 -1.97
C SER A 709 -2.00 -24.96 -2.00
N CYS A 710 -0.87 -24.53 -2.59
CA CYS A 710 0.38 -25.29 -2.61
C CYS A 710 1.59 -24.41 -2.26
N ILE A 711 2.57 -25.01 -1.57
CA ILE A 711 3.89 -24.40 -1.31
C ILE A 711 4.99 -25.38 -1.69
N TYR A 712 6.03 -24.87 -2.37
CA TYR A 712 7.16 -25.64 -2.89
C TYR A 712 8.46 -25.01 -2.39
N SER A 713 9.41 -25.83 -1.94
CA SER A 713 10.73 -25.37 -1.47
C SER A 713 11.84 -25.80 -2.45
N PHE A 714 12.77 -24.89 -2.72
CA PHE A 714 13.87 -25.06 -3.65
C PHE A 714 15.19 -24.66 -3.00
N ASN A 715 16.29 -25.32 -3.38
CA ASN A 715 17.61 -24.80 -3.06
C ASN A 715 17.95 -23.64 -4.01
N LYS A 716 18.22 -22.46 -3.45
CA LYS A 716 18.50 -21.20 -4.16
C LYS A 716 19.60 -21.34 -5.22
N THR A 717 20.70 -22.02 -4.90
CA THR A 717 21.85 -22.15 -5.80
C THR A 717 21.68 -23.23 -6.88
N SER A 718 21.25 -24.43 -6.49
CA SER A 718 21.14 -25.58 -7.42
C SER A 718 19.79 -25.68 -8.14
N GLN A 719 18.84 -24.79 -7.83
CA GLN A 719 17.51 -24.69 -8.45
C GLN A 719 16.61 -25.92 -8.27
N LYS A 720 17.10 -26.95 -7.57
CA LYS A 720 16.42 -28.22 -7.35
C LYS A 720 15.25 -28.05 -6.38
N LEU A 721 14.07 -28.56 -6.78
CA LEU A 721 12.93 -28.79 -5.90
C LEU A 721 13.32 -29.78 -4.78
N LEU A 722 13.02 -29.42 -3.53
CA LEU A 722 13.38 -30.18 -2.33
C LEU A 722 12.14 -30.83 -1.70
N PHE A 723 11.06 -30.06 -1.53
CA PHE A 723 9.83 -30.49 -0.88
C PHE A 723 8.62 -29.72 -1.42
N ASN A 724 7.41 -30.22 -1.16
CA ASN A 724 6.18 -29.47 -1.37
C ASN A 724 5.09 -29.90 -0.36
N ILE A 725 4.14 -29.00 -0.10
CA ILE A 725 2.89 -29.29 0.61
C ILE A 725 1.73 -28.87 -0.30
N ASP A 726 0.76 -29.77 -0.46
CA ASP A 726 -0.44 -29.58 -1.26
C ASP A 726 -1.67 -29.64 -0.33
N PHE A 727 -2.22 -28.48 0.02
CA PHE A 727 -3.31 -28.34 0.97
C PHE A 727 -4.66 -28.82 0.41
N SER A 728 -4.78 -29.16 -0.88
CA SER A 728 -5.98 -29.83 -1.41
C SER A 728 -6.22 -31.21 -0.77
N ASN A 729 -5.15 -31.83 -0.23
CA ASN A 729 -5.17 -33.15 0.40
C ASN A 729 -5.12 -33.10 1.94
N TYR A 730 -5.14 -31.91 2.55
CA TYR A 730 -5.18 -31.76 4.01
C TYR A 730 -6.63 -31.85 4.52
N ASP A 731 -6.91 -32.61 5.58
CA ASP A 731 -8.16 -32.45 6.33
C ASP A 731 -8.04 -31.21 7.21
N PHE A 732 -8.73 -30.14 6.81
CA PHE A 732 -8.79 -28.90 7.57
C PHE A 732 -9.58 -29.13 8.85
N PRO A 733 -9.12 -28.64 10.02
CA PRO A 733 -9.80 -28.84 11.28
C PRO A 733 -11.25 -28.35 11.20
N LYS A 734 -12.18 -29.22 11.60
CA LYS A 734 -13.64 -28.98 11.58
C LYS A 734 -14.08 -28.07 12.73
N GLU A 735 -13.23 -27.93 13.73
CA GLU A 735 -13.36 -26.97 14.83
C GLU A 735 -12.47 -25.77 14.51
N TYR A 736 -13.02 -24.56 14.69
CA TYR A 736 -12.29 -23.31 14.50
C TYR A 736 -11.23 -23.12 15.58
N THR A 737 -10.23 -22.26 15.32
CA THR A 737 -9.19 -21.95 16.29
C THR A 737 -9.79 -21.48 17.62
N PRO A 738 -9.44 -22.09 18.76
CA PRO A 738 -10.13 -21.84 20.01
C PRO A 738 -9.94 -20.39 20.46
N ARG A 739 -11.04 -19.75 20.81
CA ARG A 739 -11.06 -18.53 21.60
C ARG A 739 -11.18 -18.93 23.08
N PRO A 740 -10.13 -18.79 23.91
CA PRO A 740 -10.23 -19.16 25.31
C PRO A 740 -11.32 -18.33 25.99
N ASN A 741 -12.18 -18.98 26.77
CA ASN A 741 -13.10 -18.29 27.67
C ASN A 741 -12.27 -17.36 28.56
N LYS A 742 -12.47 -16.04 28.38
CA LYS A 742 -11.57 -14.98 28.85
C LYS A 742 -10.98 -15.29 30.22
N PRO A 743 -9.70 -15.68 30.32
CA PRO A 743 -8.99 -15.51 31.56
C PRO A 743 -9.01 -14.00 31.81
N ALA A 744 -9.55 -13.57 32.94
CA ALA A 744 -9.18 -12.24 33.42
C ALA A 744 -7.65 -12.27 33.57
N PHE A 745 -6.93 -11.47 32.77
CA PHE A 745 -5.50 -11.28 32.98
C PHE A 745 -5.33 -10.85 34.43
N ALA A 746 -4.76 -11.73 35.24
CA ALA A 746 -4.75 -11.53 36.67
C ALA A 746 -3.95 -10.27 36.97
N THR A 747 -4.65 -9.22 37.40
CA THR A 747 -4.03 -8.15 38.17
C THR A 747 -3.27 -8.82 39.30
N GLN A 748 -1.95 -8.64 39.32
CA GLN A 748 -1.16 -9.00 40.49
C GLN A 748 -1.55 -8.05 41.63
N GLU A 749 -2.65 -8.36 42.30
CA GLU A 749 -2.92 -7.82 43.62
C GLU A 749 -1.81 -8.33 44.54
N ASP A 750 -1.03 -7.38 45.05
CA ASP A 750 0.13 -7.66 45.89
C ASP A 750 -0.34 -8.37 47.17
N SER A 751 0.14 -9.59 47.38
CA SER A 751 -0.39 -10.51 48.39
C SER A 751 0.23 -10.29 49.78
N SER A 752 0.42 -9.03 50.16
CA SER A 752 0.87 -8.63 51.49
C SER A 752 -0.27 -8.79 52.51
N GLN A 753 -0.31 -9.92 53.21
CA GLN A 753 -1.22 -10.11 54.34
C GLN A 753 -0.93 -9.11 55.47
N ILE A 754 -1.90 -8.27 55.81
CA ILE A 754 -2.03 -7.69 57.15
C ILE A 754 -3.47 -7.86 57.62
N SER A 755 -3.68 -8.75 58.58
CA SER A 755 -4.95 -8.88 59.30
C SER A 755 -4.98 -7.92 60.48
N THR A 756 -5.90 -6.96 60.48
CA THR A 756 -6.27 -6.21 61.70
C THR A 756 -7.79 -6.10 61.80
N THR A 757 -8.35 -6.69 62.86
CA THR A 757 -9.73 -6.47 63.29
C THR A 757 -9.91 -5.04 63.79
N ALA A 758 -11.05 -4.42 63.51
CA ALA A 758 -11.38 -3.10 64.02
C ALA A 758 -11.84 -3.15 65.48
N GLU A 759 -11.45 -2.15 66.30
CA GLU A 759 -12.31 -1.56 67.33
C GLU A 759 -11.71 -0.27 67.95
N SER A 760 -12.58 0.71 68.27
CA SER A 760 -12.34 1.83 69.21
C SER A 760 -11.30 2.91 68.77
N SER A 761 -11.66 4.20 68.64
CA SER A 761 -11.65 5.28 69.67
C SER A 761 -10.25 5.65 70.20
N SER A 762 -9.84 6.91 70.38
CA SER A 762 -10.51 8.23 70.24
C SER A 762 -9.46 9.36 70.31
N GLU A 763 -9.88 10.62 70.08
CA GLU A 763 -9.15 11.85 70.47
C GLU A 763 -7.80 12.08 69.73
N LEU A 764 -7.18 13.26 69.68
CA LEU A 764 -7.54 14.69 69.53
C LEU A 764 -6.15 15.41 69.49
N GLU A 765 -6.08 16.68 69.08
CA GLU A 765 -4.88 17.55 69.15
C GLU A 765 -3.69 17.12 68.24
N THR A 766 -3.23 17.93 67.27
CA THR A 766 -2.36 19.14 67.35
C THR A 766 -1.00 18.88 68.03
N LEU A 767 0.13 19.51 67.66
CA LEU A 767 0.33 20.87 67.17
C LEU A 767 1.77 21.08 66.62
N TYR A 768 1.96 21.63 65.41
CA TYR A 768 3.17 22.38 64.96
C TYR A 768 4.53 21.59 65.01
N ASP A 769 5.72 22.07 64.61
CA ASP A 769 6.11 23.29 63.87
C ASP A 769 7.31 23.08 62.91
N THR A 770 7.66 24.17 62.22
CA THR A 770 8.95 24.65 61.67
C THR A 770 10.27 24.22 62.39
N THR A 771 11.51 24.37 61.87
CA THR A 771 12.10 25.07 60.68
C THR A 771 13.57 24.64 60.48
N GLU A 772 14.15 24.90 59.28
CA GLU A 772 15.56 25.33 59.04
C GLU A 772 16.75 24.39 59.45
N HIS A 773 17.99 24.52 58.95
CA HIS A 773 18.57 25.25 57.81
C HIS A 773 19.88 24.54 57.35
N SER A 774 20.36 24.86 56.13
CA SER A 774 21.77 25.12 55.71
C SER A 774 22.98 24.32 56.31
N ALA A 775 24.03 23.96 55.57
CA ALA A 775 24.41 24.04 54.15
C ALA A 775 25.78 23.27 53.94
N VAL A 776 26.64 23.74 53.02
CA VAL A 776 28.10 23.43 52.86
C VAL A 776 28.50 22.25 51.94
N THR A 777 28.65 22.60 50.66
CA THR A 777 29.75 22.26 49.70
C THR A 777 30.80 21.19 50.04
N SER A 778 31.10 20.28 49.09
CA SER A 778 32.30 20.32 48.21
C SER A 778 32.48 19.02 47.38
N GLU A 779 33.33 19.06 46.33
CA GLU A 779 33.63 17.95 45.41
C GLU A 779 34.86 17.11 45.89
N PRO A 780 35.56 16.33 45.04
CA PRO A 780 35.46 14.87 44.97
C PRO A 780 36.75 14.16 45.45
N ASP A 781 36.85 12.83 45.27
CA ASP A 781 38.08 12.09 45.59
C ASP A 781 38.38 10.97 44.56
N GLU A 782 39.66 10.64 44.38
CA GLU A 782 40.16 9.69 43.38
C GLU A 782 40.76 8.40 43.98
N GLY A 783 40.52 7.27 43.30
CA GLY A 783 41.49 6.20 42.98
C GLY A 783 42.45 5.60 44.01
N THR A 784 42.58 4.26 43.98
CA THR A 784 43.90 3.59 44.07
C THR A 784 43.85 2.19 43.46
N ALA A 785 45.01 1.61 43.11
CA ALA A 785 45.14 0.34 42.38
C ALA A 785 46.19 -0.60 42.99
N VAL A 786 46.18 -1.87 42.57
CA VAL A 786 47.20 -2.91 42.89
C VAL A 786 47.57 -3.68 41.60
N THR A 787 48.70 -4.39 41.60
CA THR A 787 49.66 -4.45 40.47
C THR A 787 50.14 -5.84 40.02
N MET A 788 50.51 -5.96 38.73
CA MET A 788 51.52 -6.89 38.14
C MET A 788 51.16 -8.40 38.11
N SER A 789 51.78 -9.28 37.30
CA SER A 789 52.97 -9.18 36.42
C SER A 789 52.82 -9.97 35.09
N GLU A 790 53.80 -9.82 34.18
CA GLU A 790 53.86 -10.41 32.82
C GLU A 790 54.52 -11.81 32.75
N THR A 791 54.37 -12.52 31.63
CA THR A 791 55.51 -13.03 30.80
C THR A 791 55.03 -13.64 29.46
N ALA A 792 55.93 -13.72 28.46
CA ALA A 792 55.68 -14.29 27.14
C ALA A 792 56.90 -15.06 26.60
N ALA A 793 56.70 -16.06 25.74
CA ALA A 793 57.78 -16.71 24.98
C ALA A 793 57.28 -17.42 23.69
N TYR A 794 58.11 -17.38 22.64
CA TYR A 794 57.99 -18.15 21.40
C TYR A 794 58.85 -19.43 21.49
N THR A 795 58.45 -20.52 20.81
CA THR A 795 59.38 -21.61 20.41
C THR A 795 58.87 -22.37 19.19
N THR A 796 59.79 -23.06 18.47
CA THR A 796 59.58 -23.65 17.13
C THR A 796 60.23 -25.04 16.98
N GLY A 797 59.68 -25.93 16.14
CA GLY A 797 60.47 -26.96 15.43
C GLY A 797 59.93 -28.41 15.37
N GLY A 798 60.22 -29.11 14.27
CA GLY A 798 60.01 -30.57 14.02
C GLY A 798 58.61 -30.95 13.49
N GLU A 799 58.34 -31.51 12.31
CA GLU A 799 59.02 -32.41 11.31
C GLU A 799 58.71 -33.93 11.39
N SER A 800 57.75 -34.38 10.57
CA SER A 800 57.69 -35.67 9.82
C SER A 800 56.35 -35.71 9.02
N SER A 801 56.28 -35.86 7.68
CA SER A 801 56.44 -37.08 6.84
C SER A 801 55.59 -38.26 7.32
N GLU A 802 54.73 -38.93 6.54
CA GLU A 802 54.65 -39.21 5.07
C GLU A 802 53.21 -38.92 4.53
N GLN A 803 52.91 -38.67 3.24
CA GLN A 803 52.83 -39.56 2.05
C GLN A 803 52.10 -40.92 2.28
N SER A 804 51.22 -41.45 1.40
CA SER A 804 50.88 -41.09 0.01
C SER A 804 49.44 -41.49 -0.46
N GLN A 805 49.00 -40.84 -1.56
CA GLN A 805 48.22 -41.35 -2.71
C GLN A 805 46.89 -42.14 -2.59
N THR A 806 45.86 -41.54 -3.22
CA THR A 806 44.71 -42.10 -3.99
C THR A 806 45.10 -43.18 -5.04
N PRO A 807 44.20 -43.97 -5.68
CA PRO A 807 42.80 -43.61 -6.02
C PRO A 807 41.69 -44.71 -6.08
N ALA A 808 40.47 -44.22 -6.36
CA ALA A 808 39.39 -44.83 -7.17
C ALA A 808 38.73 -46.17 -6.77
N ALA A 809 37.43 -46.07 -6.46
CA ALA A 809 36.36 -46.90 -7.01
C ALA A 809 35.11 -46.02 -7.20
#